data_AF-A0A1Y3WPU2-F1
#
_entry.id   AF-A0A1Y3WPU2-F1
#
_cell.length_a   1.000
_cell.length_b   1.000
_cell.length_c   1.000
_cell.angle_alpha   90.00
_cell.angle_beta   90.00
_cell.angle_gamma   90.00
#
_symmetry.space_group_name_H-M   'P 1'
#
loop_
_entity.id
_entity.type
_entity.pdbx_description
1 polymer ?
#
loop_
_entity_poly.entity_id
_entity_poly.type
_entity_poly.pdbx_seq_one_letter_code
_entity_poly.pdbx_strand_id
1 'polypeptide(L)'
;MAKRQKVKRFSVQSYDAAHYRQTEQYTQAVDALFDRATNEIVRAAAKGQYDPDKPFSFDDYPSVKALMQSVTKQLASRITTVIESGSKKQWLFACSKNDGFIASILETSKLSKARLKKMQDQNLDALKTFQGRKVEGMNLSQRVWKYVGQYREQLEAAIDAGLGEGRSAAQLSRDVRQNLRDPNRLFRRVRDKRGNLVLSKAARAFHPGRGVYRSSAKNAARLTRSEINMAYRESDYLRWQSLDFVVGFEVKRSNHEPLCDCDICEKLQGRYPKHFKFKGWHPQCMCYAVPILMDEETFDENELGDLKAALRGTQYKRLEAKNVVVDVPDGFKEWVKEHEEAQANWSSTPYFIKDNFKDGKLSKGLKFDTQQIDPVQRQLDALMPQITQARMLAKKWGMADQLNMLETYVTNKDITRIQSRIATIQLKAAEMQSAESDIRAKCSEWGLSTFVLDTAMKVPEHNAITRAIDILKERVEKAKEEYEAFIHDANEAIKEARKYKIDVDDMLNIIATITGDKREWVMTKASCKDALIKFQQEIQKAVDEAKGKSGKDVPHRAVKTDYKTDADVDETFKSINSEFAADKWFANGDLKLSPTTRRGVNGDTFMDGRIRLTPDRLQRVKSALAKIGQGKSDTITELEADAMATFWHEITHNRNVPGNMYITSTQTDVMEMMNEFVARKTLPEFYSKLGCVKTPQPQFINNRDSTGYNRRVLGYDYVIQKLGLDPDKVLQSAKKNLFALKYSEQETTAIQALLDGGLDTFKGANGKKIGKAQLKKIVAMCRRGTSTTTIENYLKNEGIIK
;
A
#
# COMPACT_ATOMS: atom_id res chain seq x y z
N MET A 1 21.41 2.19 7.60
CA MET A 1 20.11 1.56 7.96
C MET A 1 19.84 1.81 9.45
N ALA A 2 18.90 2.69 9.79
CA ALA A 2 18.51 2.87 11.18
C ALA A 2 17.69 1.65 11.63
N LYS A 3 18.18 0.90 12.63
CA LYS A 3 17.39 -0.14 13.30
C LYS A 3 16.14 0.53 13.87
N ARG A 4 14.97 0.29 13.25
CA ARG A 4 13.67 0.60 13.84
C ARG A 4 13.63 -0.06 15.22
N GLN A 5 13.74 0.74 16.28
CA GLN A 5 13.43 0.27 17.63
C GLN A 5 12.00 -0.28 17.58
N LYS A 6 11.83 -1.58 17.83
CA LYS A 6 10.51 -2.18 18.03
C LYS A 6 9.96 -1.59 19.33
N VAL A 7 9.17 -0.51 19.23
CA VAL A 7 8.42 0.02 20.37
C VAL A 7 7.47 -1.09 20.82
N LYS A 8 7.75 -1.69 21.98
CA LYS A 8 6.96 -2.78 22.53
C LYS A 8 5.63 -2.18 23.01
N ARG A 9 4.59 -2.23 22.18
CA ARG A 9 3.26 -1.67 22.47
C ARG A 9 2.70 -2.27 23.76
N PHE A 10 2.36 -1.45 24.74
CA PHE A 10 1.66 -1.88 25.95
C PHE A 10 0.26 -2.41 25.59
N SER A 11 -0.13 -3.55 26.17
CA SER A 11 -1.41 -4.18 25.89
C SER A 11 -2.08 -4.65 27.18
N VAL A 12 -3.17 -3.99 27.56
CA VAL A 12 -4.01 -4.35 28.72
C VAL A 12 -4.49 -5.81 28.58
N GLN A 13 -4.94 -6.18 27.38
CA GLN A 13 -5.45 -7.52 27.08
C GLN A 13 -4.40 -8.62 27.32
N SER A 14 -3.11 -8.36 27.07
CA SER A 14 -2.04 -9.34 27.31
C SER A 14 -1.84 -9.64 28.80
N TYR A 15 -1.98 -8.61 29.65
CA TYR A 15 -1.92 -8.77 31.10
C TYR A 15 -3.17 -9.48 31.62
N ASP A 16 -4.36 -9.15 31.12
CA ASP A 16 -5.60 -9.84 31.49
C ASP A 16 -5.54 -11.33 31.13
N ALA A 17 -5.03 -11.68 29.95
CA ALA A 17 -4.84 -13.08 29.55
C ALA A 17 -3.83 -13.83 30.45
N ALA A 18 -2.79 -13.15 30.95
CA ALA A 18 -1.87 -13.72 31.93
C ALA A 18 -2.55 -13.89 33.31
N HIS A 19 -3.35 -12.91 33.73
CA HIS A 19 -4.15 -12.97 34.96
C HIS A 19 -5.11 -14.17 34.95
N TYR A 20 -5.81 -14.42 33.83
CA TYR A 20 -6.73 -15.56 33.73
C TYR A 20 -6.01 -16.90 33.80
N ARG A 21 -4.87 -17.06 33.11
CA ARG A 21 -4.04 -18.27 33.21
C ARG A 21 -3.57 -18.52 34.64
N GLN A 22 -3.14 -17.47 35.36
CA GLN A 22 -2.70 -17.59 36.74
C GLN A 22 -3.86 -17.92 37.69
N THR A 23 -5.04 -17.37 37.43
CA THR A 23 -6.26 -17.66 38.19
C THR A 23 -6.67 -19.11 38.06
N GLU A 24 -6.51 -19.71 36.87
CA GLU A 24 -6.77 -21.14 36.65
C GLU A 24 -5.79 -22.05 37.40
N GLN A 25 -4.54 -21.61 37.60
CA GLN A 25 -3.60 -22.36 38.44
C GLN A 25 -4.02 -22.37 39.92
N TYR A 26 -4.60 -21.26 40.42
CA TYR A 26 -5.12 -21.23 41.80
C TYR A 26 -6.35 -22.11 41.97
N THR A 27 -7.23 -22.21 40.97
CA THR A 27 -8.37 -23.14 41.02
C THR A 27 -7.91 -24.60 41.01
N GLN A 28 -6.94 -24.95 40.17
CA GLN A 28 -6.32 -26.28 40.17
C GLN A 28 -5.66 -26.62 41.51
N ALA A 29 -5.02 -25.65 42.16
CA ALA A 29 -4.45 -25.85 43.50
C ALA A 29 -5.53 -26.14 44.55
N VAL A 30 -6.70 -25.48 44.48
CA VAL A 30 -7.85 -25.77 45.34
C VAL A 30 -8.41 -27.16 45.05
N ASP A 31 -8.59 -27.54 43.79
CA ASP A 31 -9.06 -28.89 43.43
C ASP A 31 -8.10 -29.98 43.97
N ALA A 32 -6.79 -29.76 43.87
CA ALA A 32 -5.78 -30.65 44.43
C ALA A 32 -5.80 -30.72 45.98
N LEU A 33 -6.30 -29.68 46.67
CA LEU A 33 -6.54 -29.74 48.11
C LEU A 33 -7.74 -30.64 48.44
N PHE A 34 -8.83 -30.53 47.69
CA PHE A 34 -9.99 -31.42 47.82
C PHE A 34 -9.62 -32.88 47.52
N ASP A 35 -8.86 -33.15 46.46
CA ASP A 35 -8.43 -34.50 46.10
C ASP A 35 -7.58 -35.14 47.21
N ARG A 36 -6.67 -34.36 47.82
CA ARG A 36 -5.84 -34.83 48.95
C ARG A 36 -6.69 -35.12 50.18
N ALA A 37 -7.55 -34.18 50.57
CA ALA A 37 -8.46 -34.34 51.70
C ALA A 37 -9.37 -35.57 51.52
N THR A 38 -9.88 -35.78 50.30
CA THR A 38 -10.74 -36.92 49.96
C THR A 38 -9.99 -38.23 50.13
N ASN A 39 -8.78 -38.32 49.59
CA ASN A 39 -7.95 -39.53 49.67
C ASN A 39 -7.65 -39.91 51.12
N GLU A 40 -7.34 -38.93 51.97
CA GLU A 40 -7.03 -39.15 53.37
C GLU A 40 -8.25 -39.66 54.16
N ILE A 41 -9.38 -38.97 54.02
CA ILE A 41 -10.63 -39.33 54.73
C ILE A 41 -11.15 -40.69 54.27
N VAL A 42 -11.20 -40.93 52.95
CA VAL A 42 -11.72 -42.19 52.39
C VAL A 42 -10.81 -43.38 52.74
N ARG A 43 -9.48 -43.21 52.79
CA ARG A 43 -8.58 -44.28 53.22
C ARG A 43 -8.81 -44.68 54.68
N ALA A 44 -9.11 -43.72 55.55
CA ALA A 44 -9.46 -44.01 56.94
C ALA A 44 -10.84 -44.66 57.04
N ALA A 45 -11.81 -44.12 56.31
CA ALA A 45 -13.18 -44.63 56.25
C ALA A 45 -13.31 -45.99 55.52
N ALA A 46 -12.27 -46.49 54.85
CA ALA A 46 -12.30 -47.81 54.23
C ALA A 46 -11.65 -48.89 55.11
N LYS A 47 -11.00 -48.51 56.23
CA LYS A 47 -10.38 -49.45 57.18
C LYS A 47 -11.33 -49.87 58.30
N GLY A 48 -12.45 -49.17 58.49
CA GLY A 48 -13.43 -49.52 59.51
C GLY A 48 -14.34 -50.66 59.09
N GLN A 49 -15.04 -51.23 60.07
CA GLN A 49 -16.17 -52.12 59.85
C GLN A 49 -17.46 -51.29 60.00
N TYR A 50 -18.37 -51.48 59.05
CA TYR A 50 -19.58 -50.66 58.93
C TYR A 50 -20.81 -51.56 58.83
N ASP A 51 -21.90 -51.11 59.44
CA ASP A 51 -23.20 -51.77 59.32
C ASP A 51 -23.77 -51.51 57.91
N PRO A 52 -23.94 -52.54 57.07
CA PRO A 52 -24.47 -52.39 55.72
C PRO A 52 -25.97 -52.01 55.67
N ASP A 53 -26.70 -52.20 56.77
CA ASP A 53 -28.14 -51.93 56.85
C ASP A 53 -28.47 -50.50 57.32
N LYS A 54 -27.45 -49.71 57.68
CA LYS A 54 -27.59 -48.31 58.14
C LYS A 54 -26.83 -47.33 57.23
N PRO A 55 -27.45 -46.19 56.84
CA PRO A 55 -26.75 -45.16 56.09
C PRO A 55 -25.50 -44.65 56.82
N PHE A 56 -24.38 -44.53 56.11
CA PHE A 56 -23.14 -44.04 56.69
C PHE A 56 -23.26 -42.58 57.14
N SER A 57 -22.93 -42.33 58.40
CA SER A 57 -22.77 -40.99 58.99
C SER A 57 -21.46 -40.91 59.74
N PHE A 58 -20.71 -39.80 59.62
CA PHE A 58 -19.51 -39.63 60.44
C PHE A 58 -19.85 -39.60 61.94
N ASP A 59 -21.07 -39.20 62.32
CA ASP A 59 -21.49 -39.13 63.72
C ASP A 59 -21.52 -40.50 64.41
N ASP A 60 -21.68 -41.58 63.66
CA ASP A 60 -21.68 -42.95 64.17
C ASP A 60 -20.26 -43.49 64.44
N TYR A 61 -19.22 -42.84 63.93
CA TYR A 61 -17.83 -43.32 63.97
C TYR A 61 -16.86 -42.26 64.53
N PRO A 62 -16.69 -42.16 65.87
CA PRO A 62 -15.95 -41.07 66.50
C PRO A 62 -14.50 -40.89 66.02
N SER A 63 -13.78 -41.98 65.75
CA SER A 63 -12.39 -41.94 65.28
C SER A 63 -12.27 -41.35 63.88
N VAL A 64 -13.11 -41.80 62.94
CA VAL A 64 -13.16 -41.30 61.57
C VAL A 64 -13.68 -39.86 61.53
N LYS A 65 -14.65 -39.51 62.39
CA LYS A 65 -15.14 -38.14 62.57
C LYS A 65 -14.05 -37.18 63.00
N ALA A 66 -13.24 -37.54 64.01
CA ALA A 66 -12.15 -36.71 64.50
C ALA A 66 -11.11 -36.42 63.40
N LEU A 67 -10.75 -37.45 62.61
CA LEU A 67 -9.87 -37.28 61.45
C LEU A 67 -10.51 -36.37 60.39
N MET A 68 -11.76 -36.63 60.01
CA MET A 68 -12.49 -35.82 59.03
C MET A 68 -12.54 -34.36 59.45
N GLN A 69 -12.85 -34.06 60.72
CA GLN A 69 -12.85 -32.70 61.26
C GLN A 69 -11.47 -32.03 61.20
N SER A 70 -10.40 -32.77 61.51
CA SER A 70 -9.03 -32.25 61.39
C SER A 70 -8.67 -31.94 59.93
N VAL A 71 -8.93 -32.87 59.01
CA VAL A 71 -8.62 -32.72 57.58
C VAL A 71 -9.44 -31.58 56.96
N THR A 72 -10.72 -31.47 57.29
CA THR A 72 -11.60 -30.39 56.80
C THR A 72 -11.20 -29.02 57.35
N LYS A 73 -10.76 -28.93 58.62
CA LYS A 73 -10.19 -27.70 59.18
C LYS A 73 -8.91 -27.27 58.44
N GLN A 74 -8.02 -28.22 58.15
CA GLN A 74 -6.81 -27.96 57.37
C GLN A 74 -7.15 -27.56 55.93
N LEU A 75 -8.13 -28.21 55.31
CA LEU A 75 -8.63 -27.88 53.98
C LEU A 75 -9.14 -26.44 53.94
N ALA A 76 -10.02 -26.05 54.87
CA ALA A 76 -10.55 -24.70 54.96
C ALA A 76 -9.42 -23.66 55.09
N SER A 77 -8.48 -23.89 56.02
CA SER A 77 -7.32 -23.01 56.22
C SER A 77 -6.48 -22.86 54.96
N ARG A 78 -6.13 -23.97 54.28
CA ARG A 78 -5.31 -23.94 53.06
C ARG A 78 -6.02 -23.27 51.89
N ILE A 79 -7.33 -23.48 51.72
CA ILE A 79 -8.12 -22.79 50.70
C ILE A 79 -8.10 -21.28 50.96
N THR A 80 -8.35 -20.85 52.20
CA THR A 80 -8.27 -19.44 52.59
C THR A 80 -6.90 -18.87 52.24
N THR A 81 -5.81 -19.55 52.60
CA THR A 81 -4.44 -19.12 52.26
C THR A 81 -4.21 -19.01 50.75
N VAL A 82 -4.71 -19.95 49.95
CA VAL A 82 -4.60 -19.89 48.47
C VAL A 82 -5.32 -18.66 47.94
N ILE A 83 -6.52 -18.36 48.43
CA ILE A 83 -7.30 -17.19 47.99
C ILE A 83 -6.62 -15.89 48.43
N GLU A 84 -6.15 -15.79 49.67
CA GLU A 84 -5.47 -14.60 50.19
C GLU A 84 -4.15 -14.34 49.46
N SER A 85 -3.33 -15.37 49.28
CA SER A 85 -2.06 -15.29 48.54
C SER A 85 -2.29 -14.95 47.07
N GLY A 86 -3.26 -15.62 46.43
CA GLY A 86 -3.64 -15.34 45.04
C GLY A 86 -4.14 -13.92 44.85
N SER A 87 -4.99 -13.44 45.75
CA SER A 87 -5.51 -12.07 45.74
C SER A 87 -4.38 -11.05 45.90
N LYS A 88 -3.46 -11.26 46.84
CA LYS A 88 -2.28 -10.38 47.03
C LYS A 88 -1.38 -10.36 45.79
N LYS A 89 -1.06 -11.53 45.23
CA LYS A 89 -0.21 -11.63 44.03
C LYS A 89 -0.86 -10.96 42.81
N GLN A 90 -2.16 -11.15 42.60
CA GLN A 90 -2.85 -10.53 41.47
C GLN A 90 -3.07 -9.03 41.67
N TRP A 91 -3.28 -8.57 42.90
CA TRP A 91 -3.28 -7.14 43.22
C TRP A 91 -1.95 -6.47 42.84
N LEU A 92 -0.83 -7.04 43.29
CA LEU A 92 0.51 -6.52 42.93
C LEU A 92 0.79 -6.62 41.42
N PHE A 93 0.27 -7.65 40.76
CA PHE A 93 0.36 -7.79 39.31
C PHE A 93 -0.43 -6.69 38.57
N ALA A 94 -1.61 -6.30 39.07
CA ALA A 94 -2.35 -5.15 38.57
C ALA A 94 -1.59 -3.83 38.81
N CYS A 95 -0.95 -3.65 39.97
CA CYS A 95 -0.06 -2.50 40.20
C CYS A 95 1.06 -2.44 39.15
N SER A 96 1.75 -3.56 38.92
CA SER A 96 2.81 -3.65 37.91
C SER A 96 2.30 -3.38 36.49
N LYS A 97 1.09 -3.86 36.14
CA LYS A 97 0.43 -3.52 34.88
C LYS A 97 0.27 -2.01 34.74
N ASN A 98 -0.25 -1.33 35.77
CA ASN A 98 -0.47 0.11 35.72
C ASN A 98 0.84 0.92 35.73
N ASP A 99 1.88 0.44 36.39
CA ASP A 99 3.21 1.05 36.30
C ASP A 99 3.80 0.90 34.89
N GLY A 100 3.62 -0.28 34.26
CA GLY A 100 3.99 -0.51 32.86
C GLY A 100 3.18 0.34 31.87
N PHE A 101 1.90 0.57 32.14
CA PHE A 101 1.04 1.49 31.39
C PHE A 101 1.60 2.92 31.44
N ILE A 102 1.90 3.41 32.64
CA ILE A 102 2.46 4.76 32.83
C ILE A 102 3.82 4.89 32.16
N ALA A 103 4.69 3.89 32.30
CA ALA A 103 6.00 3.87 31.65
C ALA A 103 5.92 3.83 30.11
N SER A 104 4.81 3.37 29.55
CA SER A 104 4.60 3.38 28.10
C SER A 104 4.12 4.72 27.55
N ILE A 105 3.66 5.62 28.43
CA ILE A 105 3.08 6.93 28.06
C ILE A 105 3.99 8.08 28.49
N LEU A 106 4.69 7.95 29.62
CA LEU A 106 5.55 8.98 30.19
C LEU A 106 6.99 8.48 30.28
N GLU A 107 7.97 9.34 29.96
CA GLU A 107 9.37 9.10 30.35
C GLU A 107 9.47 9.10 31.88
N THR A 108 9.41 7.91 32.47
CA THR A 108 9.39 7.68 33.92
C THR A 108 10.67 8.11 34.65
N SER A 109 11.66 8.68 33.95
CA SER A 109 12.87 9.28 34.54
C SER A 109 12.56 10.51 35.42
N LYS A 110 11.36 11.10 35.32
CA LYS A 110 10.95 12.30 36.07
C LYS A 110 10.05 12.04 37.29
N LEU A 111 9.61 10.80 37.55
CA LEU A 111 8.81 10.47 38.74
C LEU A 111 9.73 10.05 39.90
N SER A 112 9.69 10.79 41.01
CA SER A 112 10.56 10.49 42.16
C SER A 112 10.22 9.14 42.79
N LYS A 113 11.25 8.38 43.20
CA LYS A 113 11.10 7.09 43.91
C LYS A 113 10.19 7.20 45.15
N ALA A 114 10.15 8.36 45.79
CA ALA A 114 9.30 8.63 46.95
C ALA A 114 7.80 8.69 46.58
N ARG A 115 7.44 9.29 45.44
CA ARG A 115 6.06 9.32 44.93
C ARG A 115 5.58 7.92 44.54
N LEU A 116 6.44 7.13 43.90
CA LEU A 116 6.18 5.72 43.58
C LEU A 116 5.94 4.88 44.84
N LYS A 117 6.77 5.05 45.88
CA LYS A 117 6.63 4.34 47.15
C LYS A 117 5.34 4.68 47.89
N LYS A 118 4.97 5.98 47.97
CA LYS A 118 3.71 6.41 48.60
C LYS A 118 2.47 5.82 47.91
N MET A 119 2.50 5.68 46.58
CA MET A 119 1.43 5.01 45.83
C MET A 119 1.41 3.50 46.08
N GLN A 120 2.56 2.85 46.30
CA GLN A 120 2.62 1.43 46.68
C GLN A 120 2.08 1.16 48.09
N ASP A 121 2.40 2.04 49.06
CA ASP A 121 1.95 1.88 50.46
C ASP A 121 0.42 2.03 50.57
N GLN A 122 -0.18 3.02 49.89
CA GLN A 122 -1.65 3.18 49.82
C GLN A 122 -2.35 1.98 49.17
N ASN A 123 -1.68 1.29 48.24
CA ASN A 123 -2.22 0.10 47.59
C ASN A 123 -2.26 -1.13 48.52
N LEU A 124 -1.37 -1.23 49.52
CA LEU A 124 -1.35 -2.37 50.45
C LEU A 124 -2.44 -2.27 51.52
N ASP A 125 -2.72 -1.07 52.02
CA ASP A 125 -3.82 -0.83 52.95
C ASP A 125 -5.19 -1.09 52.30
N ALA A 126 -5.33 -0.70 51.03
CA ALA A 126 -6.51 -1.01 50.25
C ALA A 126 -6.69 -2.52 50.03
N LEU A 127 -5.60 -3.26 49.78
CA LEU A 127 -5.65 -4.72 49.70
C LEU A 127 -6.10 -5.34 51.04
N LYS A 128 -5.58 -4.86 52.17
CA LYS A 128 -5.98 -5.36 53.50
C LYS A 128 -7.46 -5.11 53.77
N THR A 129 -7.95 -3.93 53.40
CA THR A 129 -9.38 -3.57 53.49
C THR A 129 -10.23 -4.47 52.60
N PHE A 130 -9.77 -4.75 51.37
CA PHE A 130 -10.44 -5.68 50.47
C PHE A 130 -10.51 -7.10 51.07
N GLN A 131 -9.41 -7.64 51.58
CA GLN A 131 -9.38 -8.99 52.16
C GLN A 131 -10.22 -9.11 53.45
N GLY A 132 -10.28 -8.05 54.25
CA GLY A 132 -11.08 -8.01 55.49
C GLY A 132 -12.57 -7.81 55.32
N ARG A 133 -13.07 -7.60 54.08
CA ARG A 133 -14.48 -7.26 53.84
C ARG A 133 -15.42 -8.43 54.13
N LYS A 134 -16.60 -8.11 54.64
CA LYS A 134 -17.71 -9.07 54.80
C LYS A 134 -18.61 -9.03 53.57
N VAL A 135 -18.94 -10.20 53.04
CA VAL A 135 -19.92 -10.39 51.95
C VAL A 135 -21.12 -11.12 52.54
N GLU A 136 -22.29 -10.46 52.56
CA GLU A 136 -23.51 -10.99 53.20
C GLU A 136 -23.28 -11.35 54.68
N GLY A 137 -22.56 -10.48 55.39
CA GLY A 137 -22.21 -10.68 56.79
C GLY A 137 -21.09 -11.69 57.04
N MET A 138 -20.66 -12.45 56.02
CA MET A 138 -19.60 -13.46 56.14
C MET A 138 -18.24 -12.97 55.65
N ASN A 139 -17.18 -13.23 56.41
CA ASN A 139 -15.80 -13.06 55.94
C ASN A 139 -15.37 -14.21 55.01
N LEU A 140 -14.16 -14.11 54.43
CA LEU A 140 -13.63 -15.13 53.51
C LEU A 140 -13.61 -16.53 54.15
N SER A 141 -13.08 -16.66 55.37
CA SER A 141 -13.00 -17.94 56.08
C SER A 141 -14.37 -18.57 56.30
N GLN A 142 -15.39 -17.80 56.69
CA GLN A 142 -16.75 -18.29 56.87
C GLN A 142 -17.37 -18.79 55.56
N ARG A 143 -17.09 -18.10 54.44
CA ARG A 143 -17.55 -18.53 53.11
C ARG A 143 -16.87 -19.81 52.63
N VAL A 144 -15.57 -19.95 52.91
CA VAL A 144 -14.83 -21.21 52.66
C VAL A 144 -15.41 -22.35 53.50
N TRP A 145 -15.66 -22.10 54.80
CA TRP A 145 -16.26 -23.08 55.72
C TRP A 145 -17.64 -23.56 55.27
N LYS A 146 -18.47 -22.69 54.68
CA LYS A 146 -19.76 -23.10 54.09
C LYS A 146 -19.60 -24.20 53.04
N TYR A 147 -18.59 -24.10 52.17
CA TYR A 147 -18.34 -25.13 51.14
C TYR A 147 -17.68 -26.38 51.71
N VAL A 148 -16.89 -26.25 52.77
CA VAL A 148 -16.33 -27.40 53.51
C VAL A 148 -17.44 -28.17 54.26
N GLY A 149 -18.47 -27.47 54.76
CA GLY A 149 -19.68 -28.12 55.29
C GLY A 149 -20.41 -28.96 54.23
N GLN A 150 -20.64 -28.36 53.06
CA GLN A 150 -21.23 -29.06 51.89
C GLN A 150 -20.39 -30.28 51.46
N TYR A 151 -19.06 -30.18 51.56
CA TYR A 151 -18.13 -31.27 51.26
C TYR A 151 -18.29 -32.47 52.20
N ARG A 152 -18.56 -32.24 53.49
CA ARG A 152 -18.83 -33.32 54.46
C ARG A 152 -20.04 -34.15 54.06
N GLU A 153 -21.15 -33.50 53.74
CA GLU A 153 -22.40 -34.17 53.34
C GLU A 153 -22.21 -34.98 52.05
N GLN A 154 -21.42 -34.45 51.09
CA GLN A 154 -21.06 -35.17 49.87
C GLN A 154 -20.19 -36.40 50.13
N LEU A 155 -19.26 -36.31 51.09
CA LEU A 155 -18.43 -37.44 51.49
C LEU A 155 -19.25 -38.55 52.16
N GLU A 156 -20.15 -38.19 53.08
CA GLU A 156 -21.04 -39.16 53.74
C GLU A 156 -21.86 -39.94 52.71
N ALA A 157 -22.52 -39.24 51.79
CA ALA A 157 -23.29 -39.86 50.72
C ALA A 157 -22.44 -40.71 49.75
N ALA A 158 -21.19 -40.34 49.51
CA ALA A 158 -20.30 -41.05 48.61
C ALA A 158 -19.64 -42.30 49.23
N ILE A 159 -19.37 -42.25 50.53
CA ILE A 159 -18.88 -43.40 51.31
C ILE A 159 -20.00 -44.43 51.47
N ASP A 160 -21.20 -43.99 51.83
CA ASP A 160 -22.41 -44.82 51.93
C ASP A 160 -22.64 -45.65 50.65
N ALA A 161 -22.67 -44.98 49.50
CA ALA A 161 -22.89 -45.62 48.21
C ALA A 161 -21.79 -46.64 47.83
N GLY A 162 -20.54 -46.37 48.21
CA GLY A 162 -19.42 -47.22 47.82
C GLY A 162 -19.14 -48.39 48.77
N LEU A 163 -19.52 -48.28 50.04
CA LEU A 163 -19.49 -49.37 51.02
C LEU A 163 -20.57 -50.43 50.69
N GLY A 164 -21.78 -50.01 50.31
CA GLY A 164 -22.86 -50.92 49.90
C GLY A 164 -22.54 -51.76 48.65
N GLU A 165 -21.55 -51.35 47.85
CA GLU A 165 -21.08 -52.07 46.65
C GLU A 165 -19.77 -52.87 46.88
N GLY A 166 -19.23 -52.91 48.11
CA GLY A 166 -18.01 -53.68 48.44
C GLY A 166 -16.72 -53.16 47.79
N ARG A 167 -16.63 -51.88 47.45
CA ARG A 167 -15.47 -51.30 46.73
C ARG A 167 -14.23 -51.19 47.62
N SER A 168 -13.05 -51.43 47.04
CA SER A 168 -11.77 -51.17 47.74
C SER A 168 -11.58 -49.68 48.07
N ALA A 169 -10.78 -49.37 49.09
CA ALA A 169 -10.43 -48.00 49.48
C ALA A 169 -9.94 -47.14 48.30
N ALA A 170 -9.16 -47.73 47.39
CA ALA A 170 -8.61 -47.05 46.22
C ALA A 170 -9.63 -46.82 45.10
N GLN A 171 -10.62 -47.70 44.94
CA GLN A 171 -11.75 -47.49 44.04
C GLN A 171 -12.68 -46.43 44.63
N LEU A 172 -13.06 -46.57 45.90
CA LEU A 172 -13.89 -45.61 46.63
C LEU A 172 -13.32 -44.19 46.56
N SER A 173 -12.03 -44.02 46.81
CA SER A 173 -11.35 -42.71 46.71
C SER A 173 -11.39 -42.14 45.28
N ARG A 174 -11.26 -42.97 44.25
CA ARG A 174 -11.37 -42.53 42.85
C ARG A 174 -12.79 -42.10 42.53
N ASP A 175 -13.78 -42.87 42.98
CA ASP A 175 -15.19 -42.60 42.73
C ASP A 175 -15.65 -41.35 43.46
N VAL A 176 -15.31 -41.20 44.75
CA VAL A 176 -15.60 -39.99 45.53
C VAL A 176 -14.99 -38.75 44.87
N ARG A 177 -13.74 -38.80 44.40
CA ARG A 177 -13.13 -37.68 43.65
C ARG A 177 -13.86 -37.37 42.34
N GLN A 178 -14.24 -38.41 41.58
CA GLN A 178 -15.03 -38.23 40.36
C GLN A 178 -16.42 -37.64 40.66
N ASN A 179 -17.03 -38.03 41.76
CA ASN A 179 -18.32 -37.53 42.23
C ASN A 179 -18.23 -36.09 42.74
N LEU A 180 -17.13 -35.71 43.37
CA LEU A 180 -16.89 -34.32 43.73
C LEU A 180 -16.70 -33.43 42.50
N ARG A 181 -16.15 -33.95 41.40
CA ARG A 181 -16.02 -33.20 40.12
C ARG A 181 -17.33 -33.20 39.33
N ASP A 182 -18.05 -34.32 39.33
CA ASP A 182 -19.34 -34.50 38.68
C ASP A 182 -20.35 -35.18 39.63
N PRO A 183 -21.06 -34.40 40.44
CA PRO A 183 -21.99 -34.90 41.45
C PRO A 183 -23.07 -35.80 40.86
N ASN A 184 -23.48 -35.58 39.61
CA ASN A 184 -24.53 -36.37 38.98
C ASN A 184 -24.11 -37.84 38.72
N ARG A 185 -22.81 -38.16 38.78
CA ARG A 185 -22.30 -39.54 38.64
C ARG A 185 -22.55 -40.39 39.89
N LEU A 186 -22.47 -39.78 41.08
CA LEU A 186 -22.82 -40.41 42.35
C LEU A 186 -24.26 -40.92 42.34
N PHE A 187 -25.09 -40.24 41.57
CA PHE A 187 -26.54 -40.27 41.61
C PHE A 187 -27.16 -41.12 40.48
N ARG A 188 -26.33 -41.78 39.66
CA ARG A 188 -26.74 -42.63 38.53
C ARG A 188 -26.36 -44.10 38.68
N ARG A 189 -25.90 -44.56 39.86
CA ARG A 189 -25.37 -45.94 40.04
C ARG A 189 -26.06 -46.81 41.10
N VAL A 190 -26.92 -46.28 41.97
CA VAL A 190 -27.63 -47.12 42.96
C VAL A 190 -28.69 -47.94 42.24
N ARG A 191 -28.66 -49.27 42.38
CA ARG A 191 -29.64 -50.18 41.78
C ARG A 191 -30.73 -50.56 42.79
N ASP A 192 -31.99 -50.57 42.37
CA ASP A 192 -33.07 -51.12 43.19
C ASP A 192 -33.02 -52.66 43.25
N LYS A 193 -33.90 -53.28 44.05
CA LYS A 193 -34.04 -54.75 44.17
C LYS A 193 -34.37 -55.45 42.83
N ARG A 194 -34.65 -54.70 41.75
CA ARG A 194 -34.94 -55.18 40.39
C ARG A 194 -33.83 -54.85 39.39
N GLY A 195 -32.70 -54.30 39.85
CA GLY A 195 -31.52 -54.01 39.03
C GLY A 195 -31.54 -52.68 38.29
N ASN A 196 -32.55 -51.83 38.49
CA ASN A 196 -32.71 -50.53 37.82
C ASN A 196 -32.00 -49.40 38.57
N LEU A 197 -31.41 -48.46 37.82
CA LEU A 197 -30.72 -47.30 38.40
C LEU A 197 -31.71 -46.30 39.01
N VAL A 198 -31.61 -46.04 40.31
CA VAL A 198 -32.40 -45.08 41.09
C VAL A 198 -31.49 -44.13 41.88
N LEU A 199 -32.00 -42.93 42.17
CA LEU A 199 -31.33 -41.98 43.08
C LEU A 199 -31.38 -42.52 44.52
N SER A 200 -30.26 -42.48 45.27
CA SER A 200 -30.28 -42.78 46.71
C SER A 200 -31.19 -41.79 47.46
N LYS A 201 -31.73 -42.20 48.62
CA LYS A 201 -32.60 -41.33 49.44
C LYS A 201 -31.88 -40.02 49.82
N ALA A 202 -30.59 -40.10 50.12
CA ALA A 202 -29.72 -38.95 50.38
C ALA A 202 -29.48 -38.09 49.11
N ALA A 203 -29.29 -38.72 47.95
CA ALA A 203 -29.11 -38.03 46.66
C ALA A 203 -30.30 -37.18 46.24
N ARG A 204 -31.52 -37.71 46.44
CA ARG A 204 -32.76 -36.98 46.17
C ARG A 204 -33.01 -35.86 47.17
N ALA A 205 -32.50 -35.98 48.41
CA ALA A 205 -32.58 -34.91 49.40
C ALA A 205 -31.53 -33.81 49.17
N PHE A 206 -30.38 -34.12 48.56
CA PHE A 206 -29.26 -33.18 48.40
C PHE A 206 -29.48 -32.15 47.26
N HIS A 207 -30.10 -31.03 47.60
CA HIS A 207 -30.36 -29.90 46.70
C HIS A 207 -29.82 -28.59 47.31
N PRO A 208 -28.58 -28.17 46.96
CA PRO A 208 -27.96 -26.96 47.53
C PRO A 208 -28.60 -25.62 47.09
N GLY A 209 -29.77 -25.67 46.44
CA GLY A 209 -30.51 -24.51 45.94
C GLY A 209 -30.21 -24.17 44.47
N ARG A 210 -31.02 -23.27 43.90
CA ARG A 210 -30.79 -22.73 42.55
C ARG A 210 -29.54 -21.84 42.55
N GLY A 211 -28.67 -21.99 41.55
CA GLY A 211 -27.47 -21.14 41.36
C GLY A 211 -26.23 -21.51 42.19
N VAL A 212 -26.26 -22.65 42.91
CA VAL A 212 -25.13 -23.21 43.66
C VAL A 212 -24.75 -24.55 43.06
N TYR A 213 -23.46 -24.81 42.82
CA TYR A 213 -23.06 -26.11 42.31
C TYR A 213 -23.36 -27.21 43.32
N ARG A 214 -23.78 -28.38 42.82
CA ARG A 214 -23.83 -29.61 43.63
C ARG A 214 -22.45 -30.07 44.10
N SER A 215 -21.37 -29.51 43.57
CA SER A 215 -19.99 -29.85 43.94
C SER A 215 -19.42 -28.77 44.85
N SER A 216 -18.95 -29.17 46.03
CA SER A 216 -18.26 -28.28 46.97
C SER A 216 -16.95 -27.75 46.37
N ALA A 217 -16.19 -28.60 45.66
CA ALA A 217 -14.97 -28.22 44.95
C ALA A 217 -15.22 -27.17 43.87
N LYS A 218 -16.25 -27.34 43.02
CA LYS A 218 -16.62 -26.33 42.00
C LYS A 218 -17.07 -25.01 42.62
N ASN A 219 -17.78 -25.05 43.75
CA ASN A 219 -18.14 -23.83 44.48
C ASN A 219 -16.92 -23.12 45.07
N ALA A 220 -15.97 -23.87 45.65
CA ALA A 220 -14.71 -23.31 46.15
C ALA A 220 -13.86 -22.74 45.01
N ALA A 221 -13.73 -23.44 43.88
CA ALA A 221 -13.04 -22.92 42.69
C ALA A 221 -13.71 -21.65 42.14
N ARG A 222 -15.06 -21.61 42.11
CA ARG A 222 -15.83 -20.40 41.76
C ARG A 222 -15.53 -19.24 42.69
N LEU A 223 -15.50 -19.49 44.00
CA LEU A 223 -15.15 -18.49 45.00
C LEU A 223 -13.73 -17.97 44.74
N THR A 224 -12.75 -18.86 44.61
CA THR A 224 -11.35 -18.53 44.33
C THR A 224 -11.20 -17.65 43.10
N ARG A 225 -11.79 -18.06 41.96
CA ARG A 225 -11.74 -17.28 40.71
C ARG A 225 -12.37 -15.90 40.89
N SER A 226 -13.51 -15.83 41.54
CA SER A 226 -14.24 -14.55 41.72
C SER A 226 -13.51 -13.61 42.66
N GLU A 227 -13.00 -14.08 43.81
CA GLU A 227 -12.27 -13.26 44.78
C GLU A 227 -10.98 -12.69 44.20
N ILE A 228 -10.20 -13.53 43.50
CA ILE A 228 -8.92 -13.13 42.90
C ILE A 228 -9.14 -12.14 41.75
N ASN A 229 -10.15 -12.35 40.90
CA ASN A 229 -10.49 -11.42 39.82
C ASN A 229 -10.98 -10.07 40.36
N MET A 230 -11.85 -10.10 41.39
CA MET A 230 -12.29 -8.86 42.05
C MET A 230 -11.11 -8.09 42.67
N ALA A 231 -10.11 -8.77 43.24
CA ALA A 231 -8.91 -8.13 43.79
C ALA A 231 -8.09 -7.43 42.70
N TYR A 232 -7.91 -8.10 41.56
CA TYR A 232 -7.20 -7.57 40.40
C TYR A 232 -7.88 -6.30 39.85
N ARG A 233 -9.21 -6.34 39.68
CA ARG A 233 -10.00 -5.21 39.18
C ARG A 233 -10.12 -4.05 40.17
N GLU A 234 -10.21 -4.36 41.47
CA GLU A 234 -10.20 -3.33 42.51
C GLU A 234 -8.90 -2.53 42.50
N SER A 235 -7.76 -3.20 42.33
CA SER A 235 -6.47 -2.53 42.23
C SER A 235 -6.41 -1.59 41.02
N ASP A 236 -6.94 -2.00 39.86
CA ASP A 236 -7.03 -1.15 38.67
C ASP A 236 -7.87 0.10 38.94
N TYR A 237 -9.08 -0.10 39.49
CA TYR A 237 -10.01 0.97 39.81
C TYR A 237 -9.38 2.03 40.70
N LEU A 238 -8.75 1.62 41.81
CA LEU A 238 -8.09 2.52 42.75
C LEU A 238 -6.93 3.28 42.10
N ARG A 239 -6.13 2.61 41.28
CA ARG A 239 -5.04 3.27 40.58
C ARG A 239 -5.56 4.30 39.59
N TRP A 240 -6.59 3.96 38.81
CA TRP A 240 -7.18 4.91 37.85
C TRP A 240 -7.81 6.11 38.54
N GLN A 241 -8.39 5.98 39.74
CA GLN A 241 -8.87 7.13 40.52
C GLN A 241 -7.76 8.18 40.74
N SER A 242 -6.53 7.73 41.01
CA SER A 242 -5.38 8.61 41.29
C SER A 242 -4.73 9.25 40.05
N LEU A 243 -5.15 8.88 38.83
CA LEU A 243 -4.55 9.36 37.58
C LEU A 243 -5.47 10.37 36.90
N ASP A 244 -5.12 11.65 36.92
CA ASP A 244 -6.01 12.72 36.44
C ASP A 244 -6.27 12.68 34.93
N PHE A 245 -5.31 12.20 34.15
CA PHE A 245 -5.44 12.03 32.70
C PHE A 245 -6.32 10.83 32.29
N VAL A 246 -6.81 10.03 33.25
CA VAL A 246 -7.82 9.00 33.01
C VAL A 246 -9.20 9.62 33.26
N VAL A 247 -10.03 9.64 32.23
CA VAL A 247 -11.34 10.35 32.21
C VAL A 247 -12.55 9.40 32.21
N GLY A 248 -12.30 8.09 32.18
CA GLY A 248 -13.31 7.04 32.18
C GLY A 248 -12.67 5.68 31.89
N PHE A 249 -13.48 4.66 31.67
CA PHE A 249 -13.01 3.37 31.16
C PHE A 249 -14.05 2.68 30.29
N GLU A 250 -13.58 1.83 29.39
CA GLU A 250 -14.41 1.01 28.52
C GLU A 250 -14.41 -0.44 29.02
N VAL A 251 -15.57 -0.98 29.38
CA VAL A 251 -15.76 -2.39 29.73
C VAL A 251 -15.97 -3.19 28.45
N LYS A 252 -15.11 -4.18 28.22
CA LYS A 252 -15.13 -5.07 27.06
C LYS A 252 -15.42 -6.49 27.47
N ARG A 253 -16.25 -7.16 26.66
CA ARG A 253 -16.47 -8.60 26.74
C ARG A 253 -15.21 -9.35 26.28
N SER A 254 -14.88 -10.44 26.96
CA SER A 254 -13.77 -11.31 26.56
C SER A 254 -14.19 -12.22 25.40
N ASN A 255 -13.27 -12.48 24.48
CA ASN A 255 -13.45 -13.34 23.31
C ASN A 255 -13.19 -14.83 23.58
N HIS A 256 -13.27 -15.28 24.83
CA HIS A 256 -12.99 -16.66 25.21
C HIS A 256 -14.26 -17.52 25.07
N GLU A 257 -14.61 -17.88 23.83
CA GLU A 257 -15.79 -18.69 23.52
C GLU A 257 -15.57 -20.19 23.84
N PRO A 258 -16.60 -20.92 24.30
CA PRO A 258 -17.95 -20.47 24.65
C PRO A 258 -18.07 -19.93 26.10
N LEU A 259 -16.99 -19.91 26.87
CA LEU A 259 -16.98 -19.55 28.30
C LEU A 259 -17.38 -18.09 28.59
N CYS A 260 -17.39 -17.24 27.57
CA CYS A 260 -17.74 -15.83 27.66
C CYS A 260 -19.06 -15.47 26.95
N ASP A 261 -19.99 -16.41 26.75
CA ASP A 261 -21.33 -16.14 26.21
C ASP A 261 -22.35 -15.79 27.29
N CYS A 262 -22.29 -14.54 27.77
CA CYS A 262 -23.14 -14.02 28.83
C CYS A 262 -24.02 -12.85 28.36
N ASP A 263 -25.34 -13.04 28.35
CA ASP A 263 -26.35 -12.02 27.98
C ASP A 263 -26.18 -10.71 28.75
N ILE A 264 -25.93 -10.80 30.06
CA ILE A 264 -25.69 -9.63 30.90
C ILE A 264 -24.41 -8.89 30.51
N CYS A 265 -23.34 -9.60 30.12
CA CYS A 265 -22.11 -8.94 29.71
C CYS A 265 -22.28 -8.20 28.39
N GLU A 266 -23.04 -8.78 27.48
CA GLU A 266 -23.34 -8.20 26.17
C GLU A 266 -24.16 -6.92 26.32
N LYS A 267 -25.21 -6.94 27.16
CA LYS A 267 -26.03 -5.75 27.44
C LYS A 267 -25.27 -4.66 28.19
N LEU A 268 -24.34 -5.02 29.08
CA LEU A 268 -23.64 -4.09 29.98
C LEU A 268 -22.23 -3.70 29.51
N GLN A 269 -21.83 -4.03 28.27
CA GLN A 269 -20.56 -3.52 27.73
C GLN A 269 -20.69 -2.04 27.33
N GLY A 270 -19.58 -1.29 27.38
CA GLY A 270 -19.57 0.12 26.97
C GLY A 270 -18.66 1.00 27.81
N ARG A 271 -18.81 2.32 27.64
CA ARG A 271 -18.02 3.34 28.35
C ARG A 271 -18.68 3.72 29.66
N TYR A 272 -17.91 3.70 30.74
CA TYR A 272 -18.37 4.04 32.08
C TYR A 272 -17.59 5.23 32.64
N PRO A 273 -18.23 6.08 33.45
CA PRO A 273 -17.55 7.16 34.17
C PRO A 273 -16.46 6.60 35.07
N LYS A 274 -15.42 7.39 35.29
CA LYS A 274 -14.29 7.02 36.15
C LYS A 274 -14.73 6.55 37.54
N HIS A 275 -15.81 7.12 38.06
CA HIS A 275 -16.35 6.81 39.40
C HIS A 275 -17.05 5.45 39.48
N PHE A 276 -17.50 4.88 38.35
CA PHE A 276 -18.14 3.57 38.35
C PHE A 276 -17.13 2.48 38.75
N LYS A 277 -17.51 1.65 39.71
CA LYS A 277 -16.68 0.60 40.26
C LYS A 277 -16.99 -0.73 39.59
N PHE A 278 -16.14 -1.15 38.67
CA PHE A 278 -16.27 -2.42 37.95
C PHE A 278 -15.34 -3.49 38.51
N LYS A 279 -15.92 -4.55 39.10
CA LYS A 279 -15.20 -5.77 39.53
C LYS A 279 -15.58 -7.01 38.72
N GLY A 280 -16.40 -6.82 37.67
CA GLY A 280 -17.14 -7.84 36.92
C GLY A 280 -18.67 -7.63 36.98
N TRP A 281 -19.42 -8.40 36.19
CA TRP A 281 -20.90 -8.37 36.22
C TRP A 281 -21.52 -9.51 37.05
N HIS A 282 -20.90 -10.68 36.99
CA HIS A 282 -21.33 -11.89 37.66
C HIS A 282 -20.13 -12.67 38.22
N PRO A 283 -20.33 -13.72 39.04
CA PRO A 283 -19.24 -14.59 39.47
C PRO A 283 -18.54 -15.24 38.27
N GLN A 284 -17.22 -15.40 38.35
CA GLN A 284 -16.36 -15.87 37.25
C GLN A 284 -16.36 -15.00 35.98
N CYS A 285 -16.77 -13.72 36.07
CA CYS A 285 -16.73 -12.82 34.93
C CYS A 285 -15.29 -12.61 34.42
N MET A 286 -15.09 -12.76 33.10
CA MET A 286 -13.82 -12.54 32.41
C MET A 286 -13.82 -11.25 31.56
N CYS A 287 -14.84 -10.40 31.71
CA CYS A 287 -14.82 -9.08 31.11
C CYS A 287 -13.72 -8.22 31.74
N TYR A 288 -13.17 -7.30 30.95
CA TYR A 288 -12.06 -6.46 31.36
C TYR A 288 -12.34 -4.99 31.05
N ALA A 289 -11.64 -4.10 31.74
CA ALA A 289 -11.78 -2.66 31.55
C ALA A 289 -10.48 -2.08 30.96
N VAL A 290 -10.64 -1.11 30.06
CA VAL A 290 -9.53 -0.37 29.44
C VAL A 290 -9.69 1.11 29.80
N PRO A 291 -8.67 1.79 30.36
CA PRO A 291 -8.79 3.21 30.70
C PRO A 291 -8.97 4.06 29.45
N ILE A 292 -9.85 5.05 29.53
CA ILE A 292 -10.03 6.08 28.50
C ILE A 292 -9.17 7.28 28.91
N LEU A 293 -8.26 7.68 28.02
CA LEU A 293 -7.36 8.81 28.22
C LEU A 293 -8.02 10.12 27.83
N MET A 294 -7.65 11.19 28.52
CA MET A 294 -7.92 12.58 28.14
C MET A 294 -7.48 12.85 26.69
N ASP A 295 -8.20 13.72 25.99
CA ASP A 295 -7.80 14.17 24.66
C ASP A 295 -6.46 14.95 24.68
N GLU A 296 -5.68 14.82 23.61
CA GLU A 296 -4.30 15.34 23.50
C GLU A 296 -4.24 16.86 23.72
N GLU A 297 -5.17 17.60 23.12
CA GLU A 297 -5.23 19.06 23.24
C GLU A 297 -5.46 19.50 24.68
N THR A 298 -6.46 18.92 25.37
CA THR A 298 -6.72 19.26 26.77
C THR A 298 -5.59 18.80 27.69
N PHE A 299 -4.91 17.69 27.37
CA PHE A 299 -3.74 17.23 28.12
C PHE A 299 -2.58 18.22 28.00
N ASP A 300 -2.23 18.65 26.79
CA ASP A 300 -1.14 19.60 26.55
C ASP A 300 -1.42 20.97 27.18
N GLU A 301 -2.67 21.45 27.10
CA GLU A 301 -3.09 22.68 27.77
C GLU A 301 -2.96 22.60 29.29
N ASN A 302 -3.34 21.45 29.88
CA ASN A 302 -3.22 21.21 31.30
C ASN A 302 -1.76 21.13 31.76
N GLU A 303 -0.90 20.42 31.02
CA GLU A 303 0.54 20.34 31.33
C GLU A 303 1.21 21.71 31.21
N LEU A 304 0.91 22.46 30.15
CA LEU A 304 1.45 23.82 29.98
C LEU A 304 0.95 24.78 31.06
N GLY A 305 -0.33 24.66 31.45
CA GLY A 305 -0.94 25.42 32.54
C GLY A 305 -0.26 25.15 33.87
N ASP A 306 -0.02 23.88 34.20
CA ASP A 306 0.69 23.46 35.39
C ASP A 306 2.14 24.00 35.41
N LEU A 307 2.86 23.94 34.28
CA LEU A 307 4.21 24.50 34.16
C LEU A 307 4.24 26.02 34.37
N LYS A 308 3.29 26.75 33.77
CA LYS A 308 3.18 28.22 33.93
C LYS A 308 2.85 28.60 35.38
N ALA A 309 1.99 27.84 36.03
CA ALA A 309 1.59 28.10 37.41
C ALA A 309 2.72 27.77 38.40
N ALA A 310 3.44 26.66 38.18
CA ALA A 310 4.64 26.31 38.95
C ALA A 310 5.71 27.41 38.88
N LEU A 311 5.95 28.00 37.70
CA LEU A 311 6.89 29.11 37.52
C LEU A 311 6.47 30.39 38.27
N ARG A 312 5.16 30.55 38.53
CA ARG A 312 4.58 31.73 39.21
C ARG A 312 4.24 31.48 40.68
N GLY A 313 4.48 30.26 41.19
CA GLY A 313 4.07 29.85 42.53
C GLY A 313 2.55 29.85 42.75
N THR A 314 1.75 29.78 41.66
CA THR A 314 0.29 29.73 41.72
C THR A 314 -0.23 28.33 41.45
N GLN A 315 -1.49 28.06 41.80
CA GLN A 315 -2.15 26.79 41.48
C GLN A 315 -2.97 26.95 40.19
N TYR A 316 -2.70 26.09 39.19
CA TYR A 316 -3.48 26.06 37.96
C TYR A 316 -4.82 25.35 38.19
N LYS A 317 -5.91 25.97 37.73
CA LYS A 317 -7.21 25.29 37.64
C LYS A 317 -7.24 24.52 36.33
N ARG A 318 -7.09 23.20 36.43
CA ARG A 318 -7.12 22.31 35.27
C ARG A 318 -8.44 22.39 34.51
N LEU A 319 -8.33 22.31 33.20
CA LEU A 319 -9.43 22.21 32.26
C LEU A 319 -10.04 20.81 32.31
N GLU A 320 -11.36 20.74 32.17
CA GLU A 320 -12.08 19.49 32.02
C GLU A 320 -11.90 18.95 30.60
N ALA A 321 -11.63 17.66 30.47
CA ALA A 321 -11.41 17.05 29.16
C ALA A 321 -12.68 17.09 28.31
N LYS A 322 -12.53 17.33 27.00
CA LYS A 322 -13.67 17.32 26.07
C LYS A 322 -14.29 15.93 25.95
N ASN A 323 -13.52 14.89 26.23
CA ASN A 323 -13.91 13.48 26.13
C ASN A 323 -14.18 12.79 27.49
N VAL A 324 -14.48 13.54 28.56
CA VAL A 324 -14.91 12.95 29.84
C VAL A 324 -16.15 12.08 29.64
N VAL A 325 -16.15 10.87 30.24
CA VAL A 325 -17.33 10.01 30.27
C VAL A 325 -18.19 10.42 31.47
N VAL A 326 -19.26 11.15 31.21
CA VAL A 326 -20.13 11.74 32.25
C VAL A 326 -21.34 10.88 32.63
N ASP A 327 -21.61 9.79 31.89
CA ASP A 327 -22.77 8.92 32.13
C ASP A 327 -22.47 7.45 31.80
N VAL A 328 -23.33 6.55 32.27
CA VAL A 328 -23.28 5.11 32.01
C VAL A 328 -23.93 4.74 30.66
N PRO A 329 -23.59 3.59 30.05
CA PRO A 329 -24.16 3.17 28.76
C PRO A 329 -25.69 2.97 28.82
N ASP A 330 -26.37 3.10 27.70
CA ASP A 330 -27.84 2.98 27.67
C ASP A 330 -28.31 1.55 27.89
N GLY A 331 -27.57 0.55 27.39
CA GLY A 331 -27.84 -0.85 27.70
C GLY A 331 -27.80 -1.13 29.21
N PHE A 332 -27.00 -0.37 29.96
CA PHE A 332 -27.02 -0.41 31.42
C PHE A 332 -28.28 0.25 32.00
N LYS A 333 -28.70 1.42 31.50
CA LYS A 333 -29.92 2.10 31.97
C LYS A 333 -31.18 1.28 31.68
N GLU A 334 -31.27 0.70 30.48
CA GLU A 334 -32.34 -0.20 30.08
C GLU A 334 -32.35 -1.45 30.97
N TRP A 335 -31.20 -2.08 31.17
CA TRP A 335 -31.09 -3.22 32.07
C TRP A 335 -31.52 -2.88 33.50
N VAL A 336 -31.13 -1.70 34.02
CA VAL A 336 -31.55 -1.23 35.35
C VAL A 336 -33.08 -1.08 35.42
N LYS A 337 -33.69 -0.46 34.41
CA LYS A 337 -35.15 -0.28 34.33
C LYS A 337 -35.89 -1.61 34.25
N GLU A 338 -35.41 -2.56 33.44
CA GLU A 338 -35.97 -3.91 33.31
C GLU A 338 -35.92 -4.70 34.63
N HIS A 339 -34.97 -4.39 35.52
CA HIS A 339 -34.68 -5.19 36.71
C HIS A 339 -35.03 -4.48 38.03
N GLU A 340 -35.54 -3.25 37.97
CA GLU A 340 -35.87 -2.46 39.17
C GLU A 340 -36.93 -3.16 40.02
N GLU A 341 -38.04 -3.59 39.41
CA GLU A 341 -39.10 -4.34 40.10
C GLU A 341 -38.64 -5.75 40.50
N ALA A 342 -37.86 -6.41 39.63
CA ALA A 342 -37.36 -7.75 39.88
C ALA A 342 -36.38 -7.82 41.07
N GLN A 343 -35.70 -6.71 41.39
CA GLN A 343 -34.72 -6.64 42.47
C GLN A 343 -35.31 -7.04 43.83
N ALA A 344 -36.59 -6.75 44.09
CA ALA A 344 -37.27 -7.10 45.34
C ALA A 344 -37.28 -8.61 45.60
N ASN A 345 -37.24 -9.43 44.55
CA ASN A 345 -37.28 -10.89 44.62
C ASN A 345 -35.88 -11.55 44.57
N TRP A 346 -34.80 -10.77 44.57
CA TRP A 346 -33.46 -11.32 44.50
C TRP A 346 -33.00 -11.86 45.84
N SER A 347 -32.51 -13.10 45.84
CA SER A 347 -31.88 -13.71 47.02
C SER A 347 -30.57 -13.05 47.42
N SER A 348 -29.90 -12.37 46.49
CA SER A 348 -28.62 -11.69 46.71
C SER A 348 -28.40 -10.58 45.70
N THR A 349 -28.05 -9.37 46.16
CA THR A 349 -27.73 -8.26 45.27
C THR A 349 -26.33 -8.41 44.65
N PRO A 350 -26.18 -8.30 43.32
CA PRO A 350 -24.89 -8.26 42.63
C PRO A 350 -23.93 -7.19 43.17
N TYR A 351 -22.63 -7.47 43.11
CA TYR A 351 -21.62 -6.59 43.70
C TYR A 351 -21.50 -5.23 43.00
N PHE A 352 -21.64 -5.17 41.66
CA PHE A 352 -21.63 -3.89 40.95
C PHE A 352 -22.80 -2.98 41.34
N ILE A 353 -23.93 -3.54 41.78
CA ILE A 353 -25.07 -2.76 42.28
C ILE A 353 -24.76 -2.26 43.69
N LYS A 354 -24.28 -3.14 44.58
CA LYS A 354 -23.86 -2.76 45.95
C LYS A 354 -22.80 -1.65 45.95
N ASP A 355 -21.86 -1.73 45.01
CA ASP A 355 -20.75 -0.79 44.90
C ASP A 355 -21.20 0.57 44.33
N ASN A 356 -22.12 0.59 43.35
CA ASN A 356 -22.44 1.81 42.57
C ASN A 356 -23.80 2.47 42.89
N PHE A 357 -24.78 1.78 43.48
CA PHE A 357 -26.10 2.35 43.78
C PHE A 357 -26.29 2.72 45.24
N LYS A 358 -27.05 3.78 45.52
CA LYS A 358 -27.37 4.21 46.89
C LYS A 358 -28.08 3.06 47.62
N ASP A 359 -27.54 2.65 48.77
CA ASP A 359 -27.96 1.47 49.55
C ASP A 359 -28.03 0.14 48.77
N GLY A 360 -27.39 0.05 47.60
CA GLY A 360 -27.49 -1.11 46.72
C GLY A 360 -28.88 -1.32 46.09
N LYS A 361 -29.70 -0.27 46.01
CA LYS A 361 -31.04 -0.31 45.42
C LYS A 361 -31.08 0.38 44.07
N LEU A 362 -31.60 -0.30 43.04
CA LEU A 362 -31.72 0.25 41.70
C LEU A 362 -32.60 1.51 41.69
N SER A 363 -33.71 1.47 42.43
CA SER A 363 -34.68 2.57 42.54
C SER A 363 -34.16 3.85 43.20
N LYS A 364 -33.03 3.78 43.92
CA LYS A 364 -32.40 4.95 44.55
C LYS A 364 -31.35 5.62 43.65
N GLY A 365 -31.07 5.05 42.49
CA GLY A 365 -30.08 5.55 41.54
C GLY A 365 -28.62 5.37 41.97
N LEU A 366 -27.72 5.85 41.12
CA LEU A 366 -26.26 5.76 41.30
C LEU A 366 -25.77 6.68 42.45
N LYS A 367 -24.63 6.33 43.04
CA LYS A 367 -23.97 7.09 44.13
C LYS A 367 -23.24 8.34 43.65
N PHE A 368 -23.07 8.49 42.34
CA PHE A 368 -22.39 9.60 41.70
C PHE A 368 -23.34 10.23 40.69
N ASP A 369 -23.15 11.52 40.45
CA ASP A 369 -23.98 12.26 39.50
C ASP A 369 -23.64 11.83 38.07
N THR A 370 -24.68 11.62 37.29
CA THR A 370 -24.60 11.39 35.84
C THR A 370 -25.18 12.60 35.14
N GLN A 371 -24.45 13.17 34.18
CA GLN A 371 -25.01 14.22 33.35
C GLN A 371 -25.73 13.59 32.15
N GLN A 372 -26.91 14.09 31.80
CA GLN A 372 -27.53 13.68 30.54
C GLN A 372 -26.58 14.03 29.39
N ILE A 373 -26.07 13.00 28.74
CA ILE A 373 -25.30 13.17 27.51
C ILE A 373 -26.26 13.73 26.46
N ASP A 374 -25.93 14.91 25.93
CA ASP A 374 -26.59 15.51 24.77
C ASP A 374 -26.79 14.43 23.67
N PRO A 375 -28.02 14.23 23.16
CA PRO A 375 -28.30 13.27 22.10
C PRO A 375 -27.32 13.35 20.91
N VAL A 376 -26.86 14.56 20.57
CA VAL A 376 -25.88 14.78 19.52
C VAL A 376 -24.50 14.24 19.92
N GLN A 377 -24.06 14.49 21.16
CA GLN A 377 -22.81 13.95 21.70
C GLN A 377 -22.82 12.41 21.73
N ARG A 378 -23.96 11.81 22.05
CA ARG A 378 -24.14 10.34 22.03
C ARG A 378 -23.98 9.76 20.63
N GLN A 379 -24.55 10.42 19.62
CA GLN A 379 -24.37 10.04 18.21
C GLN A 379 -22.90 10.21 17.77
N LEU A 380 -22.24 11.26 18.23
CA LEU A 380 -20.82 11.49 17.98
C LEU A 380 -19.95 10.37 18.57
N ASP A 381 -20.20 9.98 19.83
CA ASP A 381 -19.49 8.91 20.51
C ASP A 381 -19.63 7.55 19.82
N ALA A 382 -20.81 7.26 19.28
CA ALA A 382 -21.06 6.04 18.49
C ALA A 382 -20.24 6.04 17.18
N LEU A 383 -19.97 7.21 16.60
CA LEU A 383 -19.16 7.35 15.39
C LEU A 383 -17.65 7.42 15.67
N MET A 384 -17.21 7.65 16.92
CA MET A 384 -15.79 7.82 17.25
C MET A 384 -14.87 6.69 16.76
N PRO A 385 -15.25 5.39 16.80
CA PRO A 385 -14.42 4.34 16.20
C PRO A 385 -14.21 4.55 14.70
N GLN A 386 -15.27 4.92 13.97
CA GLN A 386 -15.21 5.17 12.53
C GLN A 386 -14.44 6.46 12.21
N ILE A 387 -14.61 7.51 13.02
CA ILE A 387 -13.83 8.76 12.94
C ILE A 387 -12.34 8.44 13.11
N THR A 388 -11.99 7.64 14.10
CA THR A 388 -10.59 7.24 14.37
C THR A 388 -10.00 6.45 13.21
N GLN A 389 -10.77 5.53 12.64
CA GLN A 389 -10.37 4.80 11.43
C GLN A 389 -10.18 5.73 10.24
N ALA A 390 -11.12 6.65 10.00
CA ALA A 390 -11.03 7.63 8.92
C ALA A 390 -9.81 8.55 9.09
N ARG A 391 -9.50 9.01 10.31
CA ARG A 391 -8.29 9.78 10.62
C ARG A 391 -7.02 9.02 10.24
N MET A 392 -6.94 7.73 10.60
CA MET A 392 -5.79 6.89 10.24
C MET A 392 -5.65 6.73 8.73
N LEU A 393 -6.74 6.49 8.02
CA LEU A 393 -6.75 6.37 6.56
C LEU A 393 -6.36 7.69 5.87
N ALA A 394 -6.91 8.81 6.34
CA ALA A 394 -6.59 10.13 5.82
C ALA A 394 -5.10 10.47 6.00
N LYS A 395 -4.54 10.21 7.19
CA LYS A 395 -3.10 10.38 7.46
C LYS A 395 -2.24 9.47 6.60
N LYS A 396 -2.62 8.19 6.43
CA LYS A 396 -1.87 7.23 5.60
C LYS A 396 -1.74 7.70 4.15
N TRP A 397 -2.79 8.31 3.62
CA TRP A 397 -2.88 8.69 2.20
C TRP A 397 -2.70 10.19 1.94
N GLY A 398 -2.27 10.97 2.95
CA GLY A 398 -2.03 12.41 2.79
C GLY A 398 -3.26 13.21 2.41
N MET A 399 -4.45 12.80 2.86
CA MET A 399 -5.73 13.46 2.56
C MET A 399 -6.01 14.61 3.53
N ALA A 400 -5.12 15.61 3.59
CA ALA A 400 -5.16 16.70 4.57
C ALA A 400 -6.49 17.48 4.55
N ASP A 401 -6.99 17.85 3.37
CA ASP A 401 -8.26 18.57 3.25
C ASP A 401 -9.43 17.77 3.82
N GLN A 402 -9.48 16.46 3.55
CA GLN A 402 -10.54 15.60 4.03
C GLN A 402 -10.49 15.43 5.54
N LEU A 403 -9.27 15.34 6.10
CA LEU A 403 -9.04 15.30 7.53
C LEU A 403 -9.49 16.61 8.19
N ASN A 404 -9.08 17.75 7.67
CA ASN A 404 -9.46 19.07 8.21
C ASN A 404 -10.98 19.28 8.20
N MET A 405 -11.65 18.88 7.12
CA MET A 405 -13.12 18.92 7.05
C MET A 405 -13.77 17.99 8.08
N LEU A 406 -13.23 16.77 8.25
CA LEU A 406 -13.72 15.83 9.27
C LEU A 406 -13.56 16.42 10.68
N GLU A 407 -12.39 16.97 11.01
CA GLU A 407 -12.15 17.62 12.31
C GLU A 407 -13.10 18.79 12.53
N THR A 408 -13.33 19.62 11.52
CA THR A 408 -14.29 20.73 11.60
C THR A 408 -15.69 20.22 11.91
N TYR A 409 -16.16 19.16 11.26
CA TYR A 409 -17.49 18.60 11.51
C TYR A 409 -17.59 17.92 12.87
N VAL A 410 -16.51 17.28 13.34
CA VAL A 410 -16.43 16.70 14.70
C VAL A 410 -16.51 17.80 15.76
N THR A 411 -15.76 18.88 15.61
CA THR A 411 -15.80 20.05 16.52
C THR A 411 -17.18 20.68 16.55
N ASN A 412 -17.83 20.81 15.39
CA ASN A 412 -19.17 21.38 15.27
C ASN A 412 -20.30 20.39 15.59
N LYS A 413 -19.97 19.13 15.92
CA LYS A 413 -20.91 18.03 16.19
C LYS A 413 -21.94 17.78 15.06
N ASP A 414 -21.55 18.01 13.80
CA ASP A 414 -22.41 17.82 12.62
C ASP A 414 -22.44 16.35 12.17
N ILE A 415 -23.29 15.54 12.82
CA ILE A 415 -23.37 14.08 12.65
C ILE A 415 -23.54 13.66 11.18
N THR A 416 -24.42 14.34 10.45
CA THR A 416 -24.70 14.04 9.05
C THR A 416 -23.47 14.25 8.18
N ARG A 417 -22.76 15.37 8.35
CA ARG A 417 -21.54 15.64 7.58
C ARG A 417 -20.36 14.79 8.00
N ILE A 418 -20.28 14.39 9.28
CA ILE A 418 -19.28 13.42 9.76
C ILE A 418 -19.43 12.08 9.02
N GLN A 419 -20.63 11.52 8.98
CA GLN A 419 -20.89 10.24 8.30
C GLN A 419 -20.56 10.32 6.81
N SER A 420 -21.00 11.40 6.14
CA SER A 420 -20.69 11.66 4.73
C SER A 420 -19.18 11.77 4.47
N ARG A 421 -18.44 12.46 5.36
CA ARG A 421 -16.99 12.61 5.24
C ARG A 421 -16.24 11.31 5.51
N ILE A 422 -16.67 10.52 6.49
CA ILE A 422 -16.12 9.17 6.74
C ILE A 422 -16.26 8.31 5.49
N ALA A 423 -17.45 8.24 4.89
CA ALA A 423 -17.69 7.46 3.68
C ALA A 423 -16.78 7.91 2.53
N THR A 424 -16.61 9.23 2.36
CA THR A 424 -15.70 9.80 1.34
C THR A 424 -14.24 9.37 1.56
N ILE A 425 -13.76 9.45 2.81
CA ILE A 425 -12.38 9.06 3.15
C ILE A 425 -12.17 7.55 2.94
N GLN A 426 -13.14 6.73 3.35
CA GLN A 426 -13.08 5.28 3.18
C GLN A 426 -13.03 4.88 1.70
N LEU A 427 -13.87 5.48 0.87
CA LEU A 427 -13.90 5.25 -0.58
C LEU A 427 -12.55 5.59 -1.22
N LYS A 428 -12.06 6.82 -1.00
CA LYS A 428 -10.76 7.26 -1.54
C LYS A 428 -9.60 6.40 -1.04
N ALA A 429 -9.62 5.99 0.22
CA ALA A 429 -8.59 5.11 0.77
C ALA A 429 -8.61 3.72 0.12
N ALA A 430 -9.78 3.18 -0.22
CA ALA A 430 -9.91 1.91 -0.92
C ALA A 430 -9.38 2.01 -2.36
N GLU A 431 -9.70 3.08 -3.07
CA GLU A 431 -9.16 3.37 -4.41
C GLU A 431 -7.63 3.44 -4.39
N MET A 432 -7.07 4.20 -3.44
CA MET A 432 -5.62 4.34 -3.29
C MET A 432 -4.95 3.00 -2.93
N GLN A 433 -5.57 2.21 -2.06
CA GLN A 433 -5.06 0.89 -1.69
C GLN A 433 -5.04 -0.08 -2.88
N SER A 434 -6.10 -0.05 -3.70
CA SER A 434 -6.18 -0.84 -4.93
C SER A 434 -5.14 -0.41 -5.94
N ALA A 435 -4.98 0.91 -6.15
CA ALA A 435 -3.98 1.45 -7.08
C ALA A 435 -2.55 1.12 -6.65
N GLU A 436 -2.25 1.19 -5.35
CA GLU A 436 -0.95 0.78 -4.78
C GLU A 436 -0.67 -0.72 -5.04
N SER A 437 -1.65 -1.58 -4.79
CA SER A 437 -1.51 -3.03 -4.98
C SER A 437 -1.30 -3.40 -6.44
N ASP A 438 -2.11 -2.83 -7.33
CA ASP A 438 -2.03 -3.06 -8.78
C ASP A 438 -0.67 -2.63 -9.34
N ILE A 439 -0.21 -1.41 -9.00
CA ILE A 439 1.05 -0.92 -9.55
C ILE A 439 2.26 -1.69 -9.00
N ARG A 440 2.24 -2.11 -7.73
CA ARG A 440 3.31 -2.95 -7.16
C ARG A 440 3.37 -4.32 -7.83
N ALA A 441 2.21 -4.94 -8.11
CA ALA A 441 2.16 -6.21 -8.83
C ALA A 441 2.76 -6.07 -10.25
N LYS A 442 2.33 -5.03 -10.99
CA LYS A 442 2.87 -4.72 -12.32
C LYS A 442 4.37 -4.44 -12.28
N CYS A 443 4.84 -3.62 -11.34
CA CYS A 443 6.28 -3.39 -11.21
C CYS A 443 7.05 -4.67 -10.88
N SER A 444 6.51 -5.56 -10.04
CA SER A 444 7.15 -6.83 -9.72
C SER A 444 7.24 -7.78 -10.93
N GLU A 445 6.21 -7.80 -11.77
CA GLU A 445 6.20 -8.59 -13.01
C GLU A 445 7.33 -8.17 -13.97
N TRP A 446 7.59 -6.86 -14.06
CA TRP A 446 8.62 -6.28 -14.93
C TRP A 446 9.97 -6.04 -14.23
N GLY A 447 10.10 -6.33 -12.93
CA GLY A 447 11.35 -6.10 -12.18
C GLY A 447 11.69 -4.61 -11.96
N LEU A 448 10.69 -3.74 -11.98
CA LEU A 448 10.84 -2.30 -11.80
C LEU A 448 10.85 -1.90 -10.31
N SER A 449 11.70 -0.95 -9.95
CA SER A 449 11.80 -0.43 -8.57
C SER A 449 10.63 0.50 -8.21
N THR A 450 10.01 0.25 -7.05
CA THR A 450 8.92 1.06 -6.48
C THR A 450 9.40 2.21 -5.60
N PHE A 451 10.71 2.51 -5.57
CA PHE A 451 11.33 3.47 -4.64
C PHE A 451 10.68 4.86 -4.66
N VAL A 452 10.19 5.32 -5.82
CA VAL A 452 9.51 6.62 -5.96
C VAL A 452 8.22 6.65 -5.12
N LEU A 453 7.45 5.56 -5.14
CA LEU A 453 6.25 5.40 -4.33
C LEU A 453 6.59 5.26 -2.85
N ASP A 454 7.59 4.45 -2.51
CA ASP A 454 8.01 4.25 -1.12
C ASP A 454 8.53 5.55 -0.47
N THR A 455 9.12 6.44 -1.28
CA THR A 455 9.54 7.78 -0.84
C THR A 455 8.35 8.70 -0.61
N ALA A 456 7.38 8.73 -1.53
CA ALA A 456 6.16 9.51 -1.38
C ALA A 456 5.33 9.08 -0.15
N MET A 457 5.34 7.79 0.20
CA MET A 457 4.62 7.28 1.38
C MET A 457 5.31 7.58 2.74
N LYS A 458 6.55 8.07 2.75
CA LYS A 458 7.21 8.49 4.01
C LYS A 458 6.70 9.82 4.54
N VAL A 459 6.32 10.72 3.64
CA VAL A 459 5.68 12.01 3.94
C VAL A 459 4.41 12.06 3.10
N PRO A 460 3.32 11.42 3.56
CA PRO A 460 2.15 11.17 2.74
C PRO A 460 1.47 12.48 2.33
N GLU A 461 1.50 12.76 1.04
CA GLU A 461 0.75 13.84 0.39
C GLU A 461 -0.03 13.22 -0.77
N HIS A 462 -1.35 13.42 -0.81
CA HIS A 462 -2.22 12.73 -1.76
C HIS A 462 -1.74 12.88 -3.21
N ASN A 463 -1.46 14.11 -3.63
CA ASN A 463 -0.99 14.41 -4.98
C ASN A 463 0.39 13.81 -5.29
N ALA A 464 1.28 13.72 -4.30
CA ALA A 464 2.60 13.14 -4.47
C ALA A 464 2.54 11.62 -4.65
N ILE A 465 1.66 10.95 -3.88
CA ILE A 465 1.45 9.50 -3.99
C ILE A 465 0.83 9.17 -5.35
N THR A 466 -0.22 9.89 -5.76
CA THR A 466 -0.86 9.69 -7.08
C THR A 466 0.13 9.91 -8.22
N ARG A 467 0.93 10.98 -8.17
CA ARG A 467 1.98 11.22 -9.18
C ARG A 467 3.04 10.11 -9.20
N ALA A 468 3.43 9.58 -8.05
CA ALA A 468 4.37 8.47 -7.98
C ALA A 468 3.81 7.19 -8.63
N ILE A 469 2.51 6.91 -8.42
CA ILE A 469 1.80 5.80 -9.09
C ILE A 469 1.80 6.02 -10.61
N ASP A 470 1.49 7.22 -11.09
CA ASP A 470 1.45 7.50 -12.52
C ASP A 470 2.82 7.40 -13.19
N ILE A 471 3.89 7.87 -12.53
CA ILE A 471 5.27 7.66 -12.98
C ILE A 471 5.59 6.16 -13.14
N LEU A 472 5.13 5.32 -12.22
CA LEU A 472 5.36 3.88 -12.30
C LEU A 472 4.53 3.24 -13.43
N LYS A 473 3.29 3.70 -13.66
CA LYS A 473 2.47 3.24 -14.80
C LYS A 473 3.17 3.53 -16.13
N GLU A 474 3.66 4.76 -16.31
CA GLU A 474 4.41 5.14 -17.52
C GLU A 474 5.65 4.26 -17.73
N ARG A 475 6.37 3.91 -16.66
CA ARG A 475 7.54 3.02 -16.75
C ARG A 475 7.17 1.60 -17.16
N VAL A 476 6.05 1.08 -16.65
CA VAL A 476 5.54 -0.25 -17.01
C VAL A 476 5.12 -0.27 -18.48
N GLU A 477 4.31 0.70 -18.92
CA GLU A 477 3.86 0.76 -20.32
C GLU A 477 5.04 0.91 -21.28
N LYS A 478 6.01 1.78 -20.96
CA LYS A 478 7.22 1.92 -21.78
C LYS A 478 8.02 0.62 -21.87
N ALA A 479 8.17 -0.11 -20.76
CA ALA A 479 8.88 -1.38 -20.77
C ALA A 479 8.16 -2.42 -21.65
N LYS A 480 6.82 -2.43 -21.60
CA LYS A 480 5.96 -3.28 -22.41
C LYS A 480 6.02 -2.95 -23.91
N GLU A 481 5.89 -1.69 -24.28
CA GLU A 481 6.00 -1.23 -25.67
C GLU A 481 7.38 -1.56 -26.25
N GLU A 482 8.47 -1.29 -25.51
CA GLU A 482 9.83 -1.62 -25.94
C GLU A 482 10.02 -3.13 -26.13
N TYR A 483 9.42 -3.94 -25.26
CA TYR A 483 9.46 -5.40 -25.33
C TYR A 483 8.68 -5.93 -26.55
N GLU A 484 7.44 -5.48 -26.75
CA GLU A 484 6.58 -5.92 -27.85
C GLU A 484 7.20 -5.56 -29.21
N ALA A 485 7.79 -4.36 -29.33
CA ALA A 485 8.52 -3.95 -30.53
C ALA A 485 9.73 -4.87 -30.81
N PHE A 486 10.54 -5.16 -29.79
CA PHE A 486 11.69 -6.05 -29.94
C PHE A 486 11.27 -7.46 -30.38
N ILE A 487 10.23 -8.04 -29.75
CA ILE A 487 9.72 -9.37 -30.11
C ILE A 487 9.20 -9.39 -31.55
N HIS A 488 8.51 -8.32 -31.99
CA HIS A 488 8.05 -8.20 -33.36
C HIS A 488 9.22 -8.19 -34.34
N ASP A 489 10.18 -7.28 -34.15
CA ASP A 489 11.32 -7.10 -35.04
C ASP A 489 12.21 -8.35 -35.11
N ALA A 490 12.43 -9.02 -33.96
CA ALA A 490 13.21 -10.25 -33.90
C ALA A 490 12.52 -11.40 -34.64
N ASN A 491 11.19 -11.54 -34.52
CA ASN A 491 10.44 -12.55 -35.27
C ASN A 491 10.45 -12.30 -36.78
N GLU A 492 10.33 -11.05 -37.22
CA GLU A 492 10.45 -10.69 -38.64
C GLU A 492 11.88 -10.95 -39.16
N ALA A 493 12.91 -10.62 -38.39
CA ALA A 493 14.29 -10.93 -38.74
C ALA A 493 14.52 -12.45 -38.88
N ILE A 494 13.97 -13.26 -37.96
CA ILE A 494 14.04 -14.73 -38.04
C ILE A 494 13.36 -15.26 -39.32
N LYS A 495 12.19 -14.72 -39.69
CA LYS A 495 11.50 -15.10 -40.94
C LYS A 495 12.35 -14.78 -42.17
N GLU A 496 13.02 -13.64 -42.19
CA GLU A 496 13.87 -13.23 -43.30
C GLU A 496 15.16 -14.06 -43.37
N ALA A 497 15.83 -14.26 -42.23
CA ALA A 497 17.04 -15.08 -42.11
C ALA A 497 16.85 -16.50 -42.68
N ARG A 498 15.70 -17.12 -42.42
CA ARG A 498 15.35 -18.46 -42.93
C ARG A 498 15.32 -18.53 -44.46
N LYS A 499 15.00 -17.44 -45.17
CA LYS A 499 15.02 -17.41 -46.66
C LYS A 499 16.43 -17.55 -47.23
N TYR A 500 17.43 -17.08 -46.49
CA TYR A 500 18.84 -17.10 -46.87
C TYR A 500 19.66 -18.15 -46.13
N LYS A 501 19.00 -19.04 -45.37
CA LYS A 501 19.63 -20.12 -44.58
C LYS A 501 20.64 -19.63 -43.53
N ILE A 502 20.38 -18.46 -42.95
CA ILE A 502 21.15 -17.93 -41.81
C ILE A 502 20.66 -18.61 -40.53
N ASP A 503 21.58 -18.90 -39.61
CA ASP A 503 21.28 -19.49 -38.29
C ASP A 503 20.44 -18.53 -37.42
N VAL A 504 19.46 -19.07 -36.69
CA VAL A 504 18.47 -18.31 -35.91
C VAL A 504 18.48 -18.67 -34.42
N ASP A 505 19.28 -19.66 -34.01
CA ASP A 505 19.18 -20.28 -32.68
C ASP A 505 19.46 -19.29 -31.55
N ASP A 506 20.47 -18.43 -31.70
CA ASP A 506 20.80 -17.39 -30.73
C ASP A 506 19.65 -16.39 -30.52
N MET A 507 18.99 -15.98 -31.60
CA MET A 507 17.86 -15.05 -31.51
C MET A 507 16.63 -15.71 -30.87
N LEU A 508 16.38 -16.98 -31.18
CA LEU A 508 15.33 -17.77 -30.54
C LEU A 508 15.57 -17.94 -29.03
N ASN A 509 16.83 -18.18 -28.62
CA ASN A 509 17.21 -18.30 -27.22
C ASN A 509 17.03 -16.98 -26.45
N ILE A 510 17.37 -15.85 -27.06
CA ILE A 510 17.12 -14.52 -26.48
C ILE A 510 15.61 -14.32 -26.28
N ILE A 511 14.79 -14.57 -27.31
CA ILE A 511 13.33 -14.46 -27.24
C ILE A 511 12.76 -15.36 -26.13
N ALA A 512 13.18 -16.62 -26.07
CA ALA A 512 12.72 -17.57 -25.07
C ALA A 512 13.04 -17.11 -23.64
N THR A 513 14.25 -16.57 -23.42
CA THR A 513 14.71 -16.06 -22.11
C THR A 513 13.84 -14.91 -21.63
N ILE A 514 13.65 -13.88 -22.46
CA ILE A 514 12.89 -12.68 -22.06
C ILE A 514 11.37 -12.92 -22.02
N THR A 515 10.87 -13.92 -22.74
CA THR A 515 9.45 -14.32 -22.69
C THR A 515 9.17 -15.16 -21.44
N GLY A 516 10.13 -16.00 -21.01
CA GLY A 516 10.02 -16.81 -19.80
C GLY A 516 10.06 -15.97 -18.52
N ASP A 517 10.80 -14.86 -18.52
CA ASP A 517 10.85 -13.91 -17.42
C ASP A 517 11.02 -12.47 -17.93
N LYS A 518 9.95 -11.67 -17.83
CA LYS A 518 9.94 -10.26 -18.28
C LYS A 518 10.94 -9.37 -17.54
N ARG A 519 11.43 -9.80 -16.37
CA ARG A 519 12.49 -9.08 -15.64
C ARG A 519 13.81 -9.10 -16.39
N GLU A 520 14.08 -10.18 -17.13
CA GLU A 520 15.27 -10.31 -17.96
C GLU A 520 15.31 -9.23 -19.02
N TRP A 521 14.17 -8.89 -19.63
CA TRP A 521 14.09 -7.77 -20.59
C TRP A 521 14.62 -6.46 -19.99
N VAL A 522 14.14 -6.08 -18.80
CA VAL A 522 14.54 -4.81 -18.18
C VAL A 522 16.03 -4.78 -17.85
N MET A 523 16.63 -5.93 -17.51
CA MET A 523 18.06 -6.05 -17.21
C MET A 523 18.94 -6.11 -18.46
N THR A 524 18.50 -6.78 -19.53
CA THR A 524 19.35 -7.13 -20.68
C THR A 524 19.00 -6.42 -21.99
N LYS A 525 17.99 -5.53 -22.00
CA LYS A 525 17.48 -4.87 -23.22
C LYS A 525 18.52 -4.24 -24.13
N ALA A 526 19.60 -3.69 -23.59
CA ALA A 526 20.67 -3.11 -24.41
C ALA A 526 21.38 -4.19 -25.23
N SER A 527 21.78 -5.28 -24.57
CA SER A 527 22.41 -6.44 -25.20
C SER A 527 21.48 -7.14 -26.19
N CYS A 528 20.19 -7.27 -25.86
CA CYS A 528 19.19 -7.82 -26.78
C CYS A 528 19.09 -7.00 -28.06
N LYS A 529 18.99 -5.66 -27.95
CA LYS A 529 18.91 -4.75 -29.10
C LYS A 529 20.18 -4.81 -29.96
N ASP A 530 21.35 -4.84 -29.33
CA ASP A 530 22.63 -4.98 -30.05
C ASP A 530 22.73 -6.32 -30.81
N ALA A 531 22.25 -7.41 -30.20
CA ALA A 531 22.19 -8.71 -30.85
C ALA A 531 21.27 -8.69 -32.08
N LEU A 532 20.09 -8.06 -31.97
CA LEU A 532 19.17 -7.92 -33.09
C LEU A 532 19.75 -7.09 -34.24
N ILE A 533 20.43 -5.99 -33.93
CA ILE A 533 21.09 -5.16 -34.95
C ILE A 533 22.15 -5.95 -35.72
N LYS A 534 23.00 -6.70 -35.01
CA LYS A 534 24.02 -7.55 -35.65
C LYS A 534 23.38 -8.62 -36.53
N PHE A 535 22.31 -9.24 -36.04
CA PHE A 535 21.56 -10.24 -36.78
C PHE A 535 20.94 -9.66 -38.06
N GLN A 536 20.35 -8.46 -38.00
CA GLN A 536 19.81 -7.76 -39.16
C GLN A 536 20.89 -7.38 -40.18
N GLN A 537 22.09 -6.99 -39.73
CA GLN A 537 23.21 -6.71 -40.62
C GLN A 537 23.69 -7.95 -41.38
N GLU A 538 23.72 -9.10 -40.72
CA GLU A 538 24.06 -10.38 -41.36
C GLU A 538 23.03 -10.77 -42.43
N ILE A 539 21.74 -10.63 -42.11
CA ILE A 539 20.65 -10.81 -43.08
C ILE A 539 20.84 -9.88 -44.28
N GLN A 540 21.08 -8.59 -44.04
CA GLN A 540 21.23 -7.61 -45.09
C GLN A 540 22.42 -7.93 -46.01
N LYS A 541 23.54 -8.39 -45.46
CA LYS A 541 24.70 -8.81 -46.24
C LYS A 541 24.36 -10.00 -47.15
N ALA A 542 23.69 -11.03 -46.65
CA ALA A 542 23.27 -12.17 -47.46
C ALA A 542 22.24 -11.79 -48.54
N VAL A 543 21.34 -10.86 -48.20
CA VAL A 543 20.39 -10.26 -49.13
C VAL A 543 21.13 -9.52 -50.25
N ASP A 544 22.15 -8.72 -49.93
CA ASP A 544 22.91 -7.94 -50.90
C ASP A 544 23.80 -8.82 -51.78
N GLU A 545 24.40 -9.87 -51.21
CA GLU A 545 25.11 -10.93 -51.95
C GLU A 545 24.17 -11.69 -52.91
N ALA A 546 22.92 -11.91 -52.52
CA ALA A 546 21.89 -12.46 -53.40
C ALA A 546 21.40 -11.44 -54.46
N LYS A 547 21.35 -10.15 -54.13
CA LYS A 547 20.91 -9.04 -55.00
C LYS A 547 21.95 -8.57 -56.02
N GLY A 548 23.23 -8.91 -55.85
CA GLY A 548 24.31 -8.57 -56.78
C GLY A 548 24.23 -9.16 -58.20
N LYS A 549 23.09 -9.75 -58.63
CA LYS A 549 22.94 -10.44 -59.92
C LYS A 549 21.70 -10.12 -60.76
N SER A 550 20.84 -9.16 -60.42
CA SER A 550 19.74 -8.77 -61.32
C SER A 550 19.54 -7.25 -61.39
N GLY A 551 19.91 -6.61 -62.50
CA GLY A 551 19.69 -5.17 -62.73
C GLY A 551 18.22 -4.76 -62.90
N LYS A 552 17.34 -5.13 -61.97
CA LYS A 552 15.90 -4.82 -61.94
C LYS A 552 15.54 -4.10 -60.64
N ASP A 553 14.56 -3.19 -60.70
CA ASP A 553 14.01 -2.51 -59.52
C ASP A 553 13.59 -3.50 -58.44
N VAL A 554 13.94 -3.21 -57.20
CA VAL A 554 13.54 -3.97 -56.01
C VAL A 554 12.84 -2.99 -55.08
N PRO A 555 11.53 -2.75 -55.29
CA PRO A 555 10.79 -1.74 -54.55
C PRO A 555 10.87 -1.98 -53.04
N HIS A 556 11.03 -0.90 -52.28
CA HIS A 556 11.02 -0.98 -50.83
C HIS A 556 9.71 -1.60 -50.34
N ARG A 557 9.75 -2.45 -49.30
CA ARG A 557 8.57 -3.17 -48.77
C ARG A 557 7.37 -2.29 -48.41
N ALA A 558 7.65 -1.02 -48.09
CA ALA A 558 6.64 -0.02 -47.72
C ALA A 558 6.00 0.69 -48.94
N VAL A 559 6.62 0.64 -50.12
CA VAL A 559 6.12 1.28 -51.33
C VAL A 559 4.99 0.43 -51.92
N LYS A 560 3.83 1.04 -52.10
CA LYS A 560 2.61 0.39 -52.58
C LYS A 560 2.58 0.35 -54.11
N THR A 561 1.88 -0.63 -54.69
CA THR A 561 1.66 -0.71 -56.15
C THR A 561 0.58 0.27 -56.66
N ASP A 562 -0.17 0.90 -55.75
CA ASP A 562 -1.24 1.87 -56.02
C ASP A 562 -1.38 2.86 -54.85
N TYR A 563 -1.71 4.12 -55.15
CA TYR A 563 -1.81 5.22 -54.19
C TYR A 563 -3.08 6.03 -54.45
N LYS A 564 -4.13 5.83 -53.64
CA LYS A 564 -5.44 6.46 -53.83
C LYS A 564 -5.57 7.74 -53.01
N THR A 565 -5.01 7.74 -51.81
CA THR A 565 -5.16 8.80 -50.83
C THR A 565 -3.82 9.45 -50.50
N ASP A 566 -3.84 10.64 -49.89
CA ASP A 566 -2.62 11.28 -49.37
C ASP A 566 -2.05 10.47 -48.20
N ALA A 567 -2.94 9.89 -47.39
CA ALA A 567 -2.59 9.00 -46.29
C ALA A 567 -1.78 7.77 -46.73
N ASP A 568 -2.01 7.25 -47.94
CA ASP A 568 -1.20 6.15 -48.48
C ASP A 568 0.28 6.51 -48.59
N VAL A 569 0.55 7.78 -48.96
CA VAL A 569 1.91 8.35 -49.01
C VAL A 569 2.44 8.55 -47.60
N ASP A 570 1.64 9.14 -46.70
CA ASP A 570 2.01 9.33 -45.29
C ASP A 570 2.46 8.03 -44.62
N GLU A 571 1.70 6.95 -44.79
CA GLU A 571 2.01 5.62 -44.26
C GLU A 571 3.31 5.03 -44.83
N THR A 572 3.49 5.15 -46.16
CA THR A 572 4.70 4.67 -46.84
C THR A 572 5.94 5.32 -46.25
N PHE A 573 5.91 6.66 -46.15
CA PHE A 573 7.06 7.43 -45.70
C PHE A 573 7.26 7.32 -44.19
N LYS A 574 6.19 7.13 -43.39
CA LYS A 574 6.31 6.79 -41.97
C LYS A 574 7.03 5.45 -41.78
N SER A 575 6.65 4.43 -42.54
CA SER A 575 7.30 3.11 -42.48
C SER A 575 8.78 3.21 -42.87
N ILE A 576 9.09 3.86 -43.99
CA ILE A 576 10.49 4.05 -44.42
C ILE A 576 11.28 4.87 -43.38
N ASN A 577 10.69 5.93 -42.84
CA ASN A 577 11.34 6.80 -41.85
C ASN A 577 11.66 6.08 -40.53
N SER A 578 10.88 5.06 -40.17
CA SER A 578 11.08 4.26 -38.95
C SER A 578 12.36 3.40 -39.00
N GLU A 579 12.86 3.08 -40.19
CA GLU A 579 14.06 2.25 -40.39
C GLU A 579 15.37 3.03 -40.18
N PHE A 580 15.32 4.36 -40.18
CA PHE A 580 16.50 5.19 -40.03
C PHE A 580 16.90 5.33 -38.55
N ALA A 581 18.10 4.89 -38.21
CA ALA A 581 18.73 5.11 -36.90
C ALA A 581 19.28 6.55 -36.73
N ALA A 582 19.69 7.18 -37.82
CA ALA A 582 20.14 8.57 -37.92
C ALA A 582 19.71 9.15 -39.27
N ASP A 583 19.79 10.48 -39.44
CA ASP A 583 19.49 11.18 -40.71
C ASP A 583 18.07 10.92 -41.27
N LYS A 584 17.08 10.79 -40.38
CA LYS A 584 15.67 10.63 -40.73
C LYS A 584 15.23 11.65 -41.78
N TRP A 585 14.41 11.21 -42.74
CA TRP A 585 13.74 12.09 -43.71
C TRP A 585 12.73 13.00 -43.02
N PHE A 586 12.10 12.49 -41.96
CA PHE A 586 11.22 13.24 -41.09
C PHE A 586 11.77 13.23 -39.67
N ALA A 587 12.63 14.22 -39.37
CA ALA A 587 13.21 14.42 -38.05
C ALA A 587 12.22 15.12 -37.09
N ASN A 588 11.35 15.96 -37.64
CA ASN A 588 10.38 16.76 -36.89
C ASN A 588 8.96 16.28 -37.19
N GLY A 589 8.49 15.18 -36.60
CA GLY A 589 7.12 14.66 -36.79
C GLY A 589 6.89 13.85 -38.08
N ASP A 590 5.88 12.97 -38.08
CA ASP A 590 5.54 12.13 -39.24
C ASP A 590 4.96 12.94 -40.41
N LEU A 591 5.14 12.44 -41.64
CA LEU A 591 4.57 13.06 -42.84
C LEU A 591 3.05 13.21 -42.71
N LYS A 592 2.57 14.42 -43.01
CA LYS A 592 1.15 14.76 -43.17
C LYS A 592 0.98 15.54 -44.45
N LEU A 593 0.70 14.84 -45.54
CA LEU A 593 0.61 15.41 -46.87
C LEU A 593 -0.79 16.01 -47.11
N SER A 594 -0.85 17.18 -47.75
CA SER A 594 -2.12 17.81 -48.13
C SER A 594 -1.97 18.76 -49.33
N PRO A 595 -3.05 19.12 -50.04
CA PRO A 595 -2.97 20.08 -51.14
C PRO A 595 -2.77 21.52 -50.65
N THR A 596 -1.97 22.32 -51.37
CA THR A 596 -1.85 23.79 -51.17
C THR A 596 -2.73 24.56 -52.16
N THR A 597 -3.34 25.66 -51.71
CA THR A 597 -4.11 26.61 -52.54
C THR A 597 -3.36 27.92 -52.78
N ARG A 598 -2.13 28.03 -52.28
CA ARG A 598 -1.32 29.26 -52.40
C ARG A 598 -0.86 29.43 -53.85
N ARG A 599 -1.03 30.64 -54.39
CA ARG A 599 -0.56 30.98 -55.74
C ARG A 599 0.95 31.24 -55.72
N GLY A 600 1.65 30.82 -56.77
CA GLY A 600 3.07 31.10 -56.96
C GLY A 600 4.05 30.16 -56.24
N VAL A 601 3.57 29.05 -55.66
CA VAL A 601 4.41 28.03 -55.02
C VAL A 601 4.13 26.64 -55.61
N ASN A 602 5.16 25.79 -55.64
CA ASN A 602 5.04 24.39 -56.06
C ASN A 602 4.76 23.45 -54.87
N GLY A 603 5.19 23.85 -53.68
CA GLY A 603 4.97 23.19 -52.41
C GLY A 603 5.34 24.12 -51.25
N ASP A 604 5.02 23.70 -50.03
CA ASP A 604 5.46 24.35 -48.80
C ASP A 604 5.51 23.35 -47.63
N THR A 605 6.37 23.64 -46.65
CA THR A 605 6.66 22.78 -45.49
C THR A 605 6.58 23.56 -44.18
N PHE A 606 6.13 22.91 -43.11
CA PHE A 606 6.04 23.52 -41.77
C PHE A 606 7.11 23.04 -40.79
N MET A 607 8.06 22.21 -41.26
CA MET A 607 9.13 21.61 -40.42
C MET A 607 8.60 20.86 -39.18
N ASP A 608 7.38 20.33 -39.27
CA ASP A 608 6.73 19.50 -38.24
C ASP A 608 6.02 18.27 -38.86
N GLY A 609 6.48 17.88 -40.06
CA GLY A 609 5.96 16.77 -40.83
C GLY A 609 4.86 17.17 -41.82
N ARG A 610 4.25 18.35 -41.66
CA ARG A 610 3.25 18.85 -42.62
C ARG A 610 3.93 19.38 -43.89
N ILE A 611 3.63 18.73 -45.00
CA ILE A 611 4.07 19.14 -46.34
C ILE A 611 2.82 19.36 -47.20
N ARG A 612 2.83 20.43 -47.99
CA ARG A 612 1.79 20.70 -48.98
C ARG A 612 2.36 20.78 -50.38
N LEU A 613 1.64 20.22 -51.34
CA LEU A 613 1.98 20.29 -52.77
C LEU A 613 0.79 20.82 -53.56
N THR A 614 1.02 21.38 -54.74
CA THR A 614 -0.10 21.69 -55.64
C THR A 614 -0.86 20.40 -56.01
N PRO A 615 -2.18 20.45 -56.25
CA PRO A 615 -2.96 19.26 -56.55
C PRO A 615 -2.41 18.40 -57.70
N ASP A 616 -1.92 19.06 -58.76
CA ASP A 616 -1.29 18.39 -59.91
C ASP A 616 0.00 17.64 -59.51
N ARG A 617 0.89 18.29 -58.74
CA ARG A 617 2.13 17.65 -58.27
C ARG A 617 1.85 16.50 -57.31
N LEU A 618 0.87 16.66 -56.43
CA LEU A 618 0.46 15.63 -55.48
C LEU A 618 -0.05 14.37 -56.21
N GLN A 619 -0.85 14.54 -57.26
CA GLN A 619 -1.30 13.42 -58.10
C GLN A 619 -0.14 12.73 -58.82
N ARG A 620 0.83 13.51 -59.30
CA ARG A 620 2.03 12.99 -59.97
C ARG A 620 2.97 12.24 -59.02
N VAL A 621 3.11 12.69 -57.77
CA VAL A 621 3.87 11.96 -56.73
C VAL A 621 3.26 10.58 -56.48
N LYS A 622 1.93 10.50 -56.30
CA LYS A 622 1.22 9.22 -56.14
C LYS A 622 1.44 8.29 -57.35
N SER A 623 1.35 8.84 -58.56
CA SER A 623 1.57 8.07 -59.78
C SER A 623 3.01 7.55 -59.89
N ALA A 624 4.01 8.38 -59.57
CA ALA A 624 5.41 7.99 -59.55
C ALA A 624 5.69 6.88 -58.54
N LEU A 625 5.19 7.02 -57.30
CA LEU A 625 5.36 6.00 -56.26
C LEU A 625 4.70 4.67 -56.63
N ALA A 626 3.51 4.70 -57.25
CA ALA A 626 2.85 3.50 -57.76
C ALA A 626 3.70 2.78 -58.83
N LYS A 627 4.32 3.53 -59.75
CA LYS A 627 5.23 2.97 -60.76
C LYS A 627 6.47 2.34 -60.12
N ILE A 628 7.03 2.96 -59.08
CA ILE A 628 8.13 2.37 -58.30
C ILE A 628 7.67 1.07 -57.65
N GLY A 629 6.52 1.05 -56.96
CA GLY A 629 5.99 -0.16 -56.32
C GLY A 629 5.72 -1.31 -57.30
N GLN A 630 5.42 -1.00 -58.55
CA GLN A 630 5.24 -1.97 -59.64
C GLN A 630 6.56 -2.44 -60.28
N GLY A 631 7.71 -1.92 -59.84
CA GLY A 631 9.02 -2.20 -60.42
C GLY A 631 9.22 -1.61 -61.82
N LYS A 632 8.54 -0.48 -62.11
CA LYS A 632 8.54 0.20 -63.42
C LYS A 632 9.06 1.64 -63.30
N SER A 633 10.12 1.88 -62.52
CA SER A 633 10.64 3.24 -62.30
C SER A 633 11.18 3.89 -63.58
N ASP A 634 11.54 3.08 -64.58
CA ASP A 634 11.92 3.49 -65.93
C ASP A 634 10.78 4.16 -66.72
N THR A 635 9.53 3.92 -66.35
CA THR A 635 8.33 4.52 -66.97
C THR A 635 7.89 5.85 -66.34
N ILE A 636 8.65 6.35 -65.36
CA ILE A 636 8.38 7.65 -64.73
C ILE A 636 8.67 8.77 -65.73
N THR A 637 7.63 9.55 -66.00
CA THR A 637 7.66 10.69 -66.93
C THR A 637 8.41 11.86 -66.32
N GLU A 638 8.80 12.81 -67.18
CA GLU A 638 9.46 14.05 -66.74
C GLU A 638 8.62 14.83 -65.71
N LEU A 639 7.32 14.97 -65.92
CA LEU A 639 6.42 15.69 -65.01
C LEU A 639 6.28 14.98 -63.65
N GLU A 640 6.28 13.65 -63.64
CA GLU A 640 6.24 12.86 -62.41
C GLU A 640 7.55 12.94 -61.63
N ALA A 641 8.68 12.83 -62.32
CA ALA A 641 9.99 12.99 -61.69
C ALA A 641 10.22 14.43 -61.19
N ASP A 642 9.72 15.45 -61.88
CA ASP A 642 9.76 16.84 -61.41
C ASP A 642 8.90 17.06 -60.15
N ALA A 643 7.74 16.39 -60.08
CA ALA A 643 6.90 16.39 -58.89
C ALA A 643 7.58 15.67 -57.71
N MET A 644 8.23 14.52 -57.96
CA MET A 644 9.03 13.81 -56.96
C MET A 644 10.24 14.62 -56.49
N ALA A 645 10.93 15.33 -57.38
CA ALA A 645 12.03 16.22 -57.00
C ALA A 645 11.54 17.40 -56.14
N THR A 646 10.35 17.93 -56.43
CA THR A 646 9.70 18.95 -55.59
C THR A 646 9.35 18.37 -54.22
N PHE A 647 8.76 17.18 -54.17
CA PHE A 647 8.43 16.53 -52.92
C PHE A 647 9.69 16.26 -52.07
N TRP A 648 10.77 15.78 -52.69
CA TRP A 648 12.05 15.57 -52.01
C TRP A 648 12.67 16.87 -51.49
N HIS A 649 12.52 17.99 -52.22
CA HIS A 649 12.92 19.32 -51.73
C HIS A 649 12.18 19.69 -50.44
N GLU A 650 10.86 19.50 -50.38
CA GLU A 650 10.06 19.79 -49.18
C GLU A 650 10.39 18.85 -48.00
N ILE A 651 10.68 17.57 -48.30
CA ILE A 651 11.16 16.62 -47.29
C ILE A 651 12.51 17.08 -46.73
N THR A 652 13.42 17.54 -47.59
CA THR A 652 14.74 18.02 -47.18
C THR A 652 14.62 19.20 -46.21
N HIS A 653 13.69 20.13 -46.44
CA HIS A 653 13.39 21.21 -45.49
C HIS A 653 12.93 20.70 -44.13
N ASN A 654 12.12 19.63 -44.08
CA ASN A 654 11.60 19.08 -42.83
C ASN A 654 12.70 18.50 -41.91
N ARG A 655 13.88 18.22 -42.47
CA ARG A 655 15.05 17.72 -41.74
C ARG A 655 15.85 18.83 -41.06
N ASN A 656 15.57 20.09 -41.38
CA ASN A 656 16.26 21.23 -40.78
C ASN A 656 15.85 21.40 -39.32
N VAL A 657 16.74 22.00 -38.51
CA VAL A 657 16.45 22.31 -37.11
C VAL A 657 15.63 23.60 -37.04
N PRO A 658 14.42 23.59 -36.43
CA PRO A 658 13.63 24.81 -36.25
C PRO A 658 14.40 25.88 -35.46
N GLY A 659 14.35 27.13 -35.92
CA GLY A 659 15.03 28.28 -35.33
C GLY A 659 14.11 29.48 -35.13
N ASN A 660 14.69 30.67 -34.88
CA ASN A 660 13.91 31.91 -34.82
C ASN A 660 13.36 32.26 -36.22
N MET A 661 12.04 32.29 -36.38
CA MET A 661 11.37 32.42 -37.69
C MET A 661 11.43 33.83 -38.29
N TYR A 662 12.16 34.76 -37.66
CA TYR A 662 12.51 36.08 -38.20
C TYR A 662 13.89 36.04 -38.83
N ILE A 663 13.97 35.60 -40.08
CA ILE A 663 15.21 35.51 -40.86
C ILE A 663 15.31 36.64 -41.90
N THR A 664 16.53 37.07 -42.20
CA THR A 664 16.80 38.06 -43.25
C THR A 664 16.61 37.45 -44.64
N SER A 665 16.33 38.29 -45.65
CA SER A 665 16.24 37.83 -47.05
C SER A 665 17.51 37.11 -47.53
N THR A 666 18.68 37.46 -46.98
CA THR A 666 19.94 36.78 -47.31
C THR A 666 20.01 35.39 -46.70
N GLN A 667 19.56 35.21 -45.47
CA GLN A 667 19.46 33.90 -44.82
C GLN A 667 18.49 32.99 -45.57
N THR A 668 17.31 33.49 -45.93
CA THR A 668 16.33 32.76 -46.75
C THR A 668 16.95 32.34 -48.09
N ASP A 669 17.60 33.27 -48.81
CA ASP A 669 18.15 32.99 -50.13
C ASP A 669 19.23 31.90 -50.12
N VAL A 670 20.11 31.92 -49.12
CA VAL A 670 21.19 30.92 -48.95
C VAL A 670 20.57 29.57 -48.59
N MET A 671 19.64 29.55 -47.65
CA MET A 671 18.97 28.33 -47.22
C MET A 671 18.22 27.66 -48.38
N GLU A 672 17.41 28.41 -49.15
CA GLU A 672 16.65 27.82 -50.28
C GLU A 672 17.59 27.26 -51.37
N MET A 673 18.68 27.97 -51.65
CA MET A 673 19.68 27.52 -52.62
C MET A 673 20.37 26.24 -52.13
N MET A 674 20.76 26.17 -50.86
CA MET A 674 21.43 25.00 -50.29
C MET A 674 20.47 23.81 -50.12
N ASN A 675 19.22 24.04 -49.73
CA ASN A 675 18.20 23.00 -49.66
C ASN A 675 17.95 22.39 -51.05
N GLU A 676 17.78 23.24 -52.07
CA GLU A 676 17.66 22.78 -53.46
C GLU A 676 18.90 22.02 -53.95
N PHE A 677 20.11 22.52 -53.66
CA PHE A 677 21.37 21.85 -54.01
C PHE A 677 21.45 20.45 -53.37
N VAL A 678 21.23 20.35 -52.05
CA VAL A 678 21.26 19.07 -51.33
C VAL A 678 20.18 18.13 -51.85
N ALA A 679 18.95 18.61 -52.05
CA ALA A 679 17.86 17.79 -52.58
C ALA A 679 18.18 17.21 -53.96
N ARG A 680 18.73 18.00 -54.88
CA ARG A 680 19.12 17.51 -56.22
C ARG A 680 20.23 16.47 -56.17
N LYS A 681 21.29 16.72 -55.41
CA LYS A 681 22.45 15.80 -55.37
C LYS A 681 22.18 14.52 -54.57
N THR A 682 21.21 14.55 -53.66
CA THR A 682 20.74 13.35 -52.91
C THR A 682 19.54 12.65 -53.55
N LEU A 683 19.06 13.13 -54.70
CA LEU A 683 17.97 12.48 -55.43
C LEU A 683 18.26 11.00 -55.78
N PRO A 684 19.50 10.59 -56.13
CA PRO A 684 19.84 9.17 -56.28
C PRO A 684 19.70 8.34 -54.99
N GLU A 685 20.11 8.90 -53.84
CA GLU A 685 19.95 8.27 -52.51
C GLU A 685 18.46 8.03 -52.22
N PHE A 686 17.63 9.04 -52.52
CA PHE A 686 16.18 9.00 -52.36
C PHE A 686 15.54 7.87 -53.19
N TYR A 687 15.78 7.83 -54.50
CA TYR A 687 15.21 6.80 -55.37
C TYR A 687 15.77 5.40 -55.08
N SER A 688 17.05 5.29 -54.73
CA SER A 688 17.66 4.03 -54.31
C SER A 688 16.99 3.46 -53.07
N LYS A 689 16.73 4.30 -52.04
CA LYS A 689 16.01 3.87 -50.83
C LYS A 689 14.56 3.47 -51.10
N LEU A 690 13.91 4.04 -52.12
CA LEU A 690 12.60 3.61 -52.60
C LEU A 690 12.63 2.30 -53.40
N GLY A 691 13.82 1.83 -53.80
CA GLY A 691 14.03 0.56 -54.49
C GLY A 691 14.27 0.66 -56.00
N CYS A 692 14.55 1.85 -56.52
CA CYS A 692 14.88 2.05 -57.93
C CYS A 692 16.34 1.69 -58.21
N VAL A 693 16.62 0.94 -59.28
CA VAL A 693 18.01 0.62 -59.70
C VAL A 693 18.72 1.82 -60.31
N LYS A 694 17.99 2.72 -60.96
CA LYS A 694 18.50 3.97 -61.52
C LYS A 694 17.62 5.13 -61.10
N THR A 695 18.21 6.32 -60.96
CA THR A 695 17.46 7.57 -60.77
C THR A 695 16.63 7.85 -62.03
N PRO A 696 15.29 7.89 -61.93
CA PRO A 696 14.45 8.29 -63.04
C PRO A 696 14.69 9.77 -63.38
N GLN A 697 14.79 10.07 -64.68
CA GLN A 697 15.02 11.44 -65.18
C GLN A 697 16.23 12.12 -64.48
N PRO A 698 17.45 11.55 -64.60
CA PRO A 698 18.63 12.00 -63.86
C PRO A 698 19.07 13.43 -64.19
N GLN A 699 18.53 14.06 -65.24
CA GLN A 699 18.75 15.47 -65.53
C GLN A 699 18.37 16.38 -64.35
N PHE A 700 17.39 16.02 -63.52
CA PHE A 700 16.98 16.81 -62.36
C PHE A 700 18.03 16.91 -61.25
N ILE A 701 19.08 16.07 -61.29
CA ILE A 701 20.26 16.20 -60.42
C ILE A 701 21.05 17.49 -60.73
N ASN A 702 21.01 17.94 -61.99
CA ASN A 702 21.82 19.04 -62.48
C ASN A 702 20.98 20.24 -62.95
N ASN A 703 19.81 20.00 -63.55
CA ASN A 703 18.94 21.05 -64.07
C ASN A 703 17.46 20.76 -63.77
N ARG A 704 16.75 21.74 -63.17
CA ARG A 704 15.32 21.68 -62.92
C ARG A 704 14.70 23.06 -63.14
N ASP A 705 14.32 23.35 -64.38
CA ASP A 705 13.82 24.66 -64.82
C ASP A 705 12.44 25.04 -64.24
N SER A 706 11.72 24.08 -63.67
CA SER A 706 10.42 24.26 -63.03
C SER A 706 10.47 25.02 -61.69
N THR A 707 11.66 25.25 -61.14
CA THR A 707 11.86 25.96 -59.86
C THR A 707 12.55 27.31 -60.01
N GLY A 708 12.10 28.29 -59.22
CA GLY A 708 12.74 29.62 -59.14
C GLY A 708 14.19 29.59 -58.62
N TYR A 709 14.64 28.48 -58.04
CA TYR A 709 16.00 28.31 -57.53
C TYR A 709 16.99 27.78 -58.58
N ASN A 710 16.54 27.43 -59.80
CA ASN A 710 17.36 26.71 -60.77
C ASN A 710 18.68 27.42 -61.10
N ARG A 711 18.59 28.70 -61.45
CA ARG A 711 19.76 29.53 -61.77
C ARG A 711 20.73 29.65 -60.59
N ARG A 712 20.23 29.55 -59.35
CA ARG A 712 21.06 29.66 -58.15
C ARG A 712 21.95 28.42 -57.99
N VAL A 713 21.37 27.23 -58.15
CA VAL A 713 22.09 25.96 -58.07
C VAL A 713 23.01 25.76 -59.28
N LEU A 714 22.58 26.11 -60.49
CA LEU A 714 23.45 26.10 -61.68
C LEU A 714 24.69 26.99 -61.50
N GLY A 715 24.52 28.18 -60.90
CA GLY A 715 25.63 29.07 -60.57
C GLY A 715 26.59 28.45 -59.54
N TYR A 716 26.05 27.76 -58.53
CA TYR A 716 26.84 27.11 -57.49
C TYR A 716 27.60 25.86 -58.02
N ASP A 717 26.93 25.01 -58.79
CA ASP A 717 27.54 23.87 -59.51
C ASP A 717 28.64 24.34 -60.47
N TYR A 718 28.41 25.44 -61.19
CA TYR A 718 29.41 26.04 -62.06
C TYR A 718 30.67 26.46 -61.28
N VAL A 719 30.52 27.05 -60.09
CA VAL A 719 31.66 27.42 -59.23
C VAL A 719 32.42 26.17 -58.78
N ILE A 720 31.73 25.13 -58.32
CA ILE A 720 32.35 23.84 -57.91
C ILE A 720 33.18 23.26 -59.07
N GLN A 721 32.57 23.17 -60.25
CA GLN A 721 33.21 22.60 -61.44
C GLN A 721 34.38 23.47 -61.92
N LYS A 722 34.19 24.78 -62.05
CA LYS A 722 35.19 25.69 -62.63
C LYS A 722 36.41 25.85 -61.73
N LEU A 723 36.25 25.73 -60.42
CA LEU A 723 37.33 25.81 -59.45
C LEU A 723 37.92 24.43 -59.09
N GLY A 724 37.42 23.35 -59.68
CA GLY A 724 37.94 21.99 -59.47
C GLY A 724 37.78 21.49 -58.04
N LEU A 725 36.69 21.88 -57.37
CA LEU A 725 36.39 21.44 -56.01
C LEU A 725 35.86 20.01 -55.99
N ASP A 726 36.04 19.31 -54.86
CA ASP A 726 35.52 17.97 -54.63
C ASP A 726 33.99 18.02 -54.40
N PRO A 727 33.16 17.60 -55.37
CA PRO A 727 31.71 17.75 -55.30
C PRO A 727 31.09 16.93 -54.16
N ASP A 728 31.67 15.78 -53.82
CA ASP A 728 31.16 14.92 -52.75
C ASP A 728 31.42 15.55 -51.39
N LYS A 729 32.61 16.13 -51.18
CA LYS A 729 32.90 16.88 -49.93
C LYS A 729 32.02 18.12 -49.77
N VAL A 730 31.79 18.86 -50.87
CA VAL A 730 30.86 20.00 -50.85
C VAL A 730 29.47 19.52 -50.45
N LEU A 731 28.98 18.43 -51.04
CA LEU A 731 27.68 17.85 -50.71
C LEU A 731 27.58 17.41 -49.24
N GLN A 732 28.58 16.67 -48.74
CA GLN A 732 28.57 16.18 -47.36
C GLN A 732 28.59 17.34 -46.34
N SER A 733 29.40 18.37 -46.59
CA SER A 733 29.44 19.57 -45.75
C SER A 733 28.11 20.33 -45.79
N ALA A 734 27.54 20.52 -46.99
CA ALA A 734 26.23 21.14 -47.17
C ALA A 734 25.13 20.37 -46.43
N LYS A 735 25.05 19.04 -46.61
CA LYS A 735 24.08 18.15 -45.95
C LYS A 735 24.19 18.22 -44.43
N LYS A 736 25.42 18.11 -43.90
CA LYS A 736 25.69 18.21 -42.46
C LYS A 736 25.23 19.53 -41.87
N ASN A 737 25.62 20.65 -42.46
CA ASN A 737 25.29 21.98 -41.92
C ASN A 737 23.80 22.29 -42.06
N LEU A 738 23.16 21.86 -43.15
CA LEU A 738 21.73 22.05 -43.39
C LEU A 738 20.88 21.36 -42.30
N PHE A 739 21.26 20.14 -41.88
CA PHE A 739 20.50 19.37 -40.89
C PHE A 739 20.93 19.58 -39.44
N ALA A 740 22.12 20.13 -39.19
CA ALA A 740 22.62 20.35 -37.83
C ALA A 740 22.42 21.81 -37.34
N LEU A 741 22.49 22.79 -38.24
CA LEU A 741 22.35 24.20 -37.88
C LEU A 741 20.89 24.63 -37.85
N LYS A 742 20.56 25.53 -36.92
CA LYS A 742 19.24 26.18 -36.91
C LYS A 742 19.06 26.98 -38.19
N TYR A 743 17.81 27.09 -38.64
CA TYR A 743 17.46 27.85 -39.85
C TYR A 743 18.07 29.27 -39.92
N SER A 744 18.17 29.97 -38.78
CA SER A 744 18.77 31.31 -38.66
C SER A 744 20.30 31.36 -38.78
N GLU A 745 20.98 30.21 -38.71
CA GLU A 745 22.45 30.08 -38.68
C GLU A 745 23.02 29.57 -40.02
N GLN A 746 22.14 29.19 -40.96
CA GLN A 746 22.52 28.55 -42.23
C GLN A 746 23.13 29.50 -43.27
N GLU A 747 23.25 30.81 -43.01
CA GLU A 747 23.89 31.76 -43.93
C GLU A 747 25.36 31.43 -44.24
N THR A 748 26.01 30.67 -43.35
CA THR A 748 27.41 30.24 -43.50
C THR A 748 27.56 28.95 -44.32
N THR A 749 26.47 28.17 -44.48
CA THR A 749 26.48 26.83 -45.07
C THR A 749 27.11 26.80 -46.46
N ALA A 750 26.70 27.72 -47.35
CA ALA A 750 27.20 27.76 -48.72
C ALA A 750 28.69 28.09 -48.83
N ILE A 751 29.23 28.93 -47.94
CA ILE A 751 30.66 29.26 -47.95
C ILE A 751 31.46 28.10 -47.36
N GLN A 752 31.01 27.55 -46.23
CA GLN A 752 31.70 26.45 -45.56
C GLN A 752 31.78 25.22 -46.45
N ALA A 753 30.70 24.89 -47.16
CA ALA A 753 30.69 23.75 -48.06
C ALA A 753 31.72 23.88 -49.21
N LEU A 754 31.89 25.08 -49.78
CA LEU A 754 32.95 25.31 -50.77
C LEU A 754 34.35 25.19 -50.17
N LEU A 755 34.57 25.72 -48.97
CA LEU A 755 35.85 25.61 -48.26
C LEU A 755 36.22 24.14 -48.00
N ASP A 756 35.27 23.36 -47.47
CA ASP A 756 35.47 21.93 -47.20
C ASP A 756 35.65 21.11 -48.49
N GLY A 757 35.12 21.61 -49.61
CA GLY A 757 35.35 21.10 -50.96
C GLY A 757 36.75 21.34 -51.51
N GLY A 758 37.64 22.01 -50.76
CA GLY A 758 39.02 22.31 -51.16
C GLY A 758 39.29 23.76 -51.56
N LEU A 759 38.31 24.66 -51.38
CA LEU A 759 38.51 26.08 -51.73
C LEU A 759 39.47 26.81 -50.77
N ASP A 760 39.71 26.24 -49.58
CA ASP A 760 40.67 26.72 -48.57
C ASP A 760 42.14 26.60 -49.01
N THR A 761 42.41 25.59 -49.84
CA THR A 761 43.72 25.25 -50.40
C THR A 761 43.85 25.69 -51.87
N PHE A 762 42.75 26.08 -52.51
CA PHE A 762 42.74 26.63 -53.86
C PHE A 762 43.58 27.91 -54.00
N LYS A 763 44.37 27.98 -55.07
CA LYS A 763 45.12 29.18 -55.46
C LYS A 763 44.61 29.66 -56.82
N GLY A 764 44.26 30.94 -56.90
CA GLY A 764 43.79 31.54 -58.14
C GLY A 764 44.87 31.60 -59.22
N ALA A 765 44.49 31.96 -60.45
CA ALA A 765 45.41 32.16 -61.56
C ALA A 765 46.53 33.19 -61.24
N ASN A 766 46.25 34.13 -60.34
CA ASN A 766 47.21 35.09 -59.80
C ASN A 766 48.12 34.57 -58.65
N GLY A 767 48.04 33.27 -58.32
CA GLY A 767 48.80 32.61 -57.25
C GLY A 767 48.33 32.90 -55.82
N LYS A 768 47.30 33.74 -55.64
CA LYS A 768 46.77 34.14 -54.32
C LYS A 768 45.61 33.25 -53.90
N LYS A 769 45.41 33.15 -52.58
CA LYS A 769 44.20 32.55 -52.00
C LYS A 769 42.99 33.47 -52.23
N ILE A 770 41.81 32.90 -52.34
CA ILE A 770 40.57 33.68 -52.45
C ILE A 770 40.25 34.32 -51.10
N GLY A 771 40.07 35.65 -51.10
CA GLY A 771 39.76 36.40 -49.89
C GLY A 771 38.31 36.24 -49.41
N LYS A 772 38.06 36.50 -48.13
CA LYS A 772 36.71 36.41 -47.52
C LYS A 772 35.65 37.27 -48.23
N ALA A 773 36.03 38.45 -48.73
CA ALA A 773 35.12 39.32 -49.49
C ALA A 773 34.75 38.74 -50.86
N GLN A 774 35.73 38.16 -51.57
CA GLN A 774 35.52 37.49 -52.85
C GLN A 774 34.62 36.25 -52.69
N LEU A 775 34.86 35.43 -51.65
CA LEU A 775 34.00 34.29 -51.32
C LEU A 775 32.54 34.72 -51.07
N LYS A 776 32.33 35.75 -50.25
CA LYS A 776 31.00 36.31 -50.00
C LYS A 776 30.34 36.80 -51.29
N LYS A 777 31.10 37.42 -52.19
CA LYS A 777 30.61 37.91 -53.48
C LYS A 777 30.21 36.77 -54.42
N ILE A 778 31.02 35.71 -54.51
CA ILE A 778 30.72 34.51 -55.31
C ILE A 778 29.41 33.87 -54.86
N VAL A 779 29.27 33.60 -53.55
CA VAL A 779 28.03 33.04 -52.99
C VAL A 779 26.85 34.00 -53.18
N ALA A 780 27.06 35.30 -53.02
CA ALA A 780 26.02 36.30 -53.29
C ALA A 780 25.56 36.31 -54.75
N MET A 781 26.45 36.06 -55.72
CA MET A 781 26.10 35.97 -57.13
C MET A 781 25.29 34.69 -57.42
N CYS A 782 25.67 33.56 -56.81
CA CYS A 782 24.95 32.30 -56.91
C CYS A 782 23.53 32.44 -56.34
N ARG A 783 23.39 32.86 -55.07
CA ARG A 783 22.07 32.96 -54.42
C ARG A 783 21.12 33.97 -55.09
N ARG A 784 21.64 34.95 -55.84
CA ARG A 784 20.84 35.92 -56.62
C ARG A 784 20.48 35.41 -58.02
N GLY A 785 20.91 34.21 -58.41
CA GLY A 785 20.60 33.62 -59.71
C GLY A 785 21.32 34.30 -60.88
N THR A 786 22.47 34.93 -60.62
CA THR A 786 23.31 35.54 -61.67
C THR A 786 23.69 34.49 -62.72
N SER A 787 23.77 34.85 -64.02
CA SER A 787 24.19 33.89 -65.07
C SER A 787 25.63 33.39 -64.83
N THR A 788 25.89 32.15 -65.25
CA THR A 788 27.23 31.54 -65.15
C THR A 788 28.28 32.34 -65.92
N THR A 789 27.93 32.97 -67.05
CA THR A 789 28.80 33.91 -67.78
C THR A 789 29.24 35.08 -66.92
N THR A 790 28.32 35.69 -66.17
CA THR A 790 28.66 36.84 -65.31
C THR A 790 29.47 36.39 -64.10
N ILE A 791 29.20 35.20 -63.54
CA ILE A 791 30.05 34.56 -62.51
C ILE A 791 31.46 34.33 -63.07
N GLU A 792 31.60 33.77 -64.27
CA GLU A 792 32.89 33.55 -64.92
C GLU A 792 33.66 34.86 -65.14
N ASN A 793 32.98 35.90 -65.66
CA ASN A 793 33.60 37.21 -65.86
C ASN A 793 34.11 37.81 -64.55
N TYR A 794 33.35 37.66 -63.46
CA TYR A 794 33.82 38.07 -62.13
C TYR A 794 35.07 37.29 -61.69
N LEU A 795 35.06 35.95 -61.84
CA LEU A 795 36.21 35.12 -61.48
C LEU A 795 37.47 35.47 -62.30
N LYS A 796 37.32 35.80 -63.59
CA LYS A 796 38.43 36.27 -64.45
C LYS A 796 38.94 37.65 -64.03
N ASN A 797 38.05 38.61 -63.82
CA ASN A 797 38.40 39.98 -63.44
C ASN A 797 39.13 40.05 -62.09
N GLU A 798 38.79 39.15 -61.16
CA GLU A 798 39.46 39.04 -59.85
C GLU A 798 40.76 38.21 -59.89
N GLY A 799 41.15 37.69 -61.06
CA GLY A 799 42.32 36.84 -61.25
C GLY A 799 42.23 35.47 -60.56
N ILE A 800 41.02 35.00 -60.28
CA ILE A 800 40.77 33.69 -59.65
C ILE A 800 40.94 32.58 -60.68
N ILE A 801 40.47 32.80 -61.91
CA ILE A 801 40.67 31.90 -63.06
C ILE A 801 41.32 32.66 -64.23
N LYS A 802 41.83 31.93 -65.22
CA LYS A 802 42.41 32.50 -66.44
C LYS A 802 41.37 33.14 -67.35
#